data_AF-A0A0M4EJH7-F1
#
_entry.id   AF-A0A0M4EJH7-F1
#
_cell.length_a   1.000
_cell.length_b   1.000
_cell.length_c   1.000
_cell.angle_alpha   90.00
_cell.angle_beta   90.00
_cell.angle_gamma   90.00
#
_symmetry.space_group_name_H-M   'P 1'
#
loop_
_entity.id
_entity.type
_entity.pdbx_description
1 polymer ?
#
loop_
_entity_poly.entity_id
_entity_poly.type
_entity_poly.pdbx_seq_one_letter_code
_entity_poly.pdbx_strand_id
1 'polypeptide(L)'
;MKSDCLLFLLLSWLCCAAGDSNSDSSSGSKRTRRASIEASNNAAAAQQLHSIVDLPECQDLRKYCTHQTTSDNLAMLECALSFSSSQVEALPDRCQHALWLQQRQLQSSTWLEQTLLPTYCAAEQSKLVTCFNAVDMWSCLEDQRQQLPQSNSCQQLLRRAYATLGQDYASVTEFYSACGSLVESQQCGRMNVEHLHAQLSQLGTAQCLMAHSSQAKPIDISCKLAITGIEQQHTMLELMRVCADEHAALCGQESHSPAAGYKCLIKHKNDPLMGAACAAQIALRDQQMGHDYRVSHGLAKACKDDIKQHHCRRGVSEDKQVRLAQILLCLESVSKNGTRLAPDCLVELSDHRRMLMSDYQLSPELLSDCADDIPKFCPQQHKAQLVNGLSSSGGEIIHCLLEHVRARRPQRRVTAQCQRGLEMLIKVSDAGEDWRVDPVLRRACKPVVDVACKDVEGGEARVMSCLMERIGTPIMLPNCEQALLIIEYFVARDFKLDPQLYKHCRDDAIKYCRAKRQWDDAQDVQMDPERGPMILPCLHRMAYSDDDKQTLRKDCFREVKRVMRQRAISVDLMPEVEDYCLSDLSLFCGERTEKGAEMECLQNKLEELQPECKAMVTKYTEEEAANVELNPVIMSVCAEAMQQHCSDILQSGKDNGNMMDCLIAHKNDADLRKDLRCRAAIEHFQIISLKSYHFTTKFKDACRPWVSRFCVASATKNEVVACLSEVMRNDTIKAQRPQIPKECRQQVKAQLYQQRESIALDPKLGQACKFELEQYCADQKAPGQALECLIQKTSRLGKACHHAIFMIKKSELADSGTDYTLLNTCKEMVFKYCPSTDSAKLLDCLKTYKDDRNFDQRCHLVVVNRMIEQNTDFRFNPTLQSACGKNIDSYCSHIVATAQPNEELNGKVIKCLKDKFRQSKLDEKCAKEMIKILQEQALNYKLNPVLQHFCKSEIQELCKSHMEADEHGQVEECLKAAFLQKQLINRECQIEVASLIAESKADIHVDPILESACTVDLLRYCSKVTNGNGRKLSCLKTLLRETPNSLEADCREKLQRRIEMFHNADDALALPPEDMQQLVQQVVASPARKFFLVILMSATGLIFLMGLALGRATKRAMGLKNK
;
A
#
# COMPACT_ATOMS: atom_id res chain seq x y z
N MET A 1 3.29 -9.90 61.33
CA MET A 1 3.06 -9.47 62.71
C MET A 1 2.85 -7.96 62.71
N LYS A 2 1.63 -7.54 63.08
CA LYS A 2 1.18 -6.25 63.68
C LYS A 2 1.83 -4.96 63.14
N SER A 3 1.15 -4.10 62.38
CA SER A 3 -0.03 -3.27 62.75
C SER A 3 0.09 -2.61 64.12
N ASP A 4 0.11 -1.28 64.11
CA ASP A 4 -0.48 -0.35 65.10
C ASP A 4 0.47 0.82 65.42
N CYS A 5 0.34 1.91 64.66
CA CYS A 5 0.44 3.27 65.23
C CYS A 5 -0.12 4.30 64.23
N LEU A 6 -1.42 4.19 63.98
CA LEU A 6 -2.23 5.14 63.23
C LEU A 6 -3.49 5.42 64.06
N LEU A 7 -3.31 6.08 65.21
CA LEU A 7 -4.43 6.45 66.09
C LEU A 7 -4.13 7.70 66.93
N PHE A 8 -3.60 8.75 66.29
CA PHE A 8 -3.83 10.12 66.75
C PHE A 8 -4.46 10.91 65.59
N LEU A 9 -5.75 10.58 65.41
CA LEU A 9 -6.78 11.38 64.76
C LEU A 9 -6.62 12.86 65.17
N LEU A 10 -6.57 13.77 64.21
CA LEU A 10 -7.78 14.37 63.63
C LEU A 10 -8.68 14.97 64.73
N LEU A 11 -8.50 16.26 64.99
CA LEU A 11 -9.57 17.15 65.47
C LEU A 11 -9.20 18.60 65.17
N SER A 12 -10.17 19.32 64.61
CA SER A 12 -10.29 20.78 64.54
C SER A 12 -9.82 21.49 63.26
N TRP A 13 -10.51 21.18 62.16
CA TRP A 13 -10.99 22.19 61.23
C TRP A 13 -12.06 23.10 61.90
N LEU A 14 -12.14 24.36 61.42
CA LEU A 14 -13.27 25.33 61.42
C LEU A 14 -13.31 26.49 62.43
N CYS A 15 -13.11 27.72 61.90
CA CYS A 15 -13.97 28.90 62.04
C CYS A 15 -13.52 29.94 60.97
N CYS A 16 -14.29 30.15 59.89
CA CYS A 16 -15.24 31.28 59.65
C CYS A 16 -14.55 32.64 59.47
N ALA A 17 -14.93 33.57 58.57
CA ALA A 17 -15.80 33.66 57.40
C ALA A 17 -15.70 35.13 56.89
N ALA A 18 -16.07 35.34 55.61
CA ALA A 18 -16.63 36.57 55.00
C ALA A 18 -15.71 37.70 54.49
N GLY A 19 -16.03 38.18 53.27
CA GLY A 19 -15.72 39.54 52.79
C GLY A 19 -15.49 39.69 51.28
N ASP A 20 -16.50 40.20 50.57
CA ASP A 20 -16.62 40.39 49.12
C ASP A 20 -15.78 41.51 48.46
N SER A 21 -15.60 41.35 47.13
CA SER A 21 -15.69 42.34 46.05
C SER A 21 -14.57 43.36 45.70
N ASN A 22 -14.21 43.29 44.41
CA ASN A 22 -14.00 44.34 43.41
C ASN A 22 -12.69 45.15 43.24
N SER A 23 -12.33 45.22 41.95
CA SER A 23 -11.70 46.31 41.17
C SER A 23 -10.17 46.44 41.07
N ASP A 24 -9.74 46.31 39.80
CA ASP A 24 -8.81 47.16 39.06
C ASP A 24 -7.33 47.30 39.43
N SER A 25 -6.53 46.86 38.45
CA SER A 25 -5.48 47.62 37.77
C SER A 25 -4.04 47.63 38.32
N SER A 26 -3.15 47.53 37.33
CA SER A 26 -1.77 48.04 37.28
C SER A 26 -0.66 47.15 37.84
N SER A 27 0.18 46.75 36.88
CA SER A 27 1.51 46.17 37.02
C SER A 27 2.44 47.05 37.86
N GLY A 28 3.03 46.47 38.90
CA GLY A 28 4.10 47.09 39.67
C GLY A 28 4.93 46.03 40.41
N SER A 29 5.81 45.32 39.69
CA SER A 29 6.76 44.42 40.33
C SER A 29 7.84 45.23 41.03
N LYS A 30 7.78 45.22 42.36
CA LYS A 30 8.72 45.85 43.30
C LYS A 30 10.13 45.28 43.09
N ARG A 31 11.09 46.16 42.80
CA ARG A 31 12.53 45.85 42.92
C ARG A 31 12.84 45.47 44.37
N THR A 32 13.18 44.20 44.59
CA THR A 32 13.71 43.70 45.86
C THR A 32 15.06 44.37 46.13
N ARG A 33 15.19 45.02 47.29
CA ARG A 33 16.46 45.56 47.81
C ARG A 33 17.51 44.44 47.85
N ARG A 34 18.70 44.68 47.30
CA ARG A 34 19.89 43.85 47.55
C ARG A 34 20.14 43.84 49.06
N ALA A 35 20.12 42.66 49.66
CA ALA A 35 20.54 42.47 51.05
C ALA A 35 22.04 42.75 51.16
N SER A 36 22.41 43.57 52.14
CA SER A 36 23.77 43.76 52.60
C SER A 36 24.32 42.43 53.12
N ILE A 37 25.31 41.86 52.42
CA ILE A 37 26.09 40.75 52.94
C ILE A 37 27.11 41.38 53.89
N GLU A 38 26.98 41.06 55.18
CA GLU A 38 27.96 41.38 56.21
C GLU A 38 29.31 40.75 55.83
N ALA A 39 30.25 41.57 55.38
CA ALA A 39 31.65 41.19 55.34
C ALA A 39 32.13 41.01 56.78
N SER A 40 32.82 39.91 57.05
CA SER A 40 33.46 39.65 58.33
C SER A 40 34.35 40.83 58.71
N ASN A 41 33.94 41.56 59.75
CA ASN A 41 34.72 42.60 60.40
C ASN A 41 35.99 41.99 61.04
N ASN A 42 37.06 41.88 60.26
CA ASN A 42 38.42 41.85 60.82
C ASN A 42 38.98 43.28 60.75
N ALA A 43 38.61 44.08 61.74
CA ALA A 43 39.08 45.46 61.95
C ALA A 43 40.59 45.56 62.33
N ALA A 44 41.37 44.50 62.13
CA ALA A 44 42.80 44.44 62.43
C ALA A 44 43.72 44.56 61.18
N ALA A 45 43.19 44.51 59.95
CA ALA A 45 43.99 44.62 58.72
C ALA A 45 43.96 46.01 58.06
N ALA A 46 43.14 46.94 58.57
CA ALA A 46 42.90 48.25 57.95
C ALA A 46 43.94 49.34 58.28
N GLN A 47 45.09 49.01 58.90
CA GLN A 47 46.04 50.02 59.39
C GLN A 47 47.48 49.94 58.87
N GLN A 48 47.83 49.06 57.92
CA GLN A 48 49.14 49.12 57.26
C GLN A 48 49.04 48.81 55.77
N LEU A 49 48.87 49.83 54.92
CA LEU A 49 49.30 49.76 53.52
C LEU A 49 50.83 49.76 53.51
N HIS A 50 51.45 48.58 53.64
CA HIS A 50 52.87 48.44 53.30
C HIS A 50 53.05 48.78 51.81
N SER A 51 54.11 49.50 51.47
CA SER A 51 54.46 49.73 50.07
C SER A 51 54.78 48.37 49.44
N ILE A 52 54.21 48.06 48.26
CA ILE A 52 54.44 46.77 47.55
C ILE A 52 55.94 46.53 47.32
N VAL A 53 56.67 47.63 47.20
CA VAL A 53 58.11 47.69 46.93
C VAL A 53 58.96 47.26 48.15
N ASP A 54 58.37 47.25 49.35
CA ASP A 54 59.04 46.83 50.58
C ASP A 54 58.93 45.32 50.84
N LEU A 55 58.15 44.60 50.04
CA LEU A 55 58.05 43.14 50.10
C LEU A 55 59.33 42.49 49.53
N PRO A 56 59.96 41.55 50.24
CA PRO A 56 61.20 40.91 49.79
C PRO A 56 61.03 40.16 48.46
N GLU A 57 59.83 39.67 48.17
CA GLU A 57 59.52 38.99 46.92
C GLU A 57 59.35 39.93 45.71
N CYS A 58 59.16 41.24 45.93
CA CYS A 58 58.89 42.24 44.88
C CYS A 58 60.01 43.27 44.67
N GLN A 59 61.24 42.98 45.13
CA GLN A 59 62.37 43.90 44.99
C GLN A 59 62.72 44.24 43.53
N ASP A 60 62.38 43.37 42.58
CA ASP A 60 62.60 43.60 41.15
C ASP A 60 61.76 44.78 40.61
N LEU A 61 60.65 45.14 41.27
CA LEU A 61 59.90 46.35 40.92
C LEU A 61 60.74 47.62 41.08
N ARG A 62 61.67 47.70 42.06
CA ARG A 62 62.61 48.84 42.17
C ARG A 62 63.55 48.95 40.98
N LYS A 63 63.91 47.80 40.39
CA LYS A 63 64.85 47.74 39.25
C LYS A 63 64.17 48.16 37.96
N TYR A 64 62.91 47.76 37.76
CA TYR A 64 62.16 48.03 36.53
C TYR A 64 61.40 49.37 36.55
N CYS A 65 61.03 49.88 37.73
CA CYS A 65 60.24 51.11 37.91
C CYS A 65 61.06 52.34 38.32
N THR A 66 62.22 52.55 37.69
CA THR A 66 63.15 53.65 38.05
C THR A 66 62.60 55.06 37.76
N HIS A 67 61.55 55.17 36.93
CA HIS A 67 60.94 56.44 36.51
C HIS A 67 59.93 57.03 37.51
N GLN A 68 59.51 56.28 38.54
CA GLN A 68 58.53 56.75 39.52
C GLN A 68 59.22 57.36 40.75
N THR A 69 58.83 58.59 41.12
CA THR A 69 59.39 59.32 42.27
C THR A 69 58.67 59.04 43.59
N THR A 70 57.51 58.38 43.53
CA THR A 70 56.68 58.02 44.69
C THR A 70 56.63 56.51 44.84
N SER A 71 56.58 56.03 46.09
CA SER A 71 56.42 54.62 46.45
C SER A 71 54.96 54.23 46.68
N ASP A 72 54.03 55.09 46.25
CA ASP A 72 52.59 54.87 46.37
C ASP A 72 52.18 53.64 45.57
N ASN A 73 51.36 52.78 46.18
CA ASN A 73 50.96 51.50 45.58
C ASN A 73 50.27 51.67 44.21
N LEU A 74 49.56 52.80 43.98
CA LEU A 74 48.98 53.13 42.69
C LEU A 74 50.05 53.43 41.62
N ALA A 75 51.10 54.19 41.95
CA ALA A 75 52.19 54.52 41.01
C ALA A 75 53.03 53.27 40.67
N MET A 76 53.17 52.35 41.61
CA MET A 76 53.86 51.08 41.40
C MET A 76 53.05 50.12 40.51
N LEU A 77 51.73 50.09 40.69
CA LEU A 77 50.83 49.36 39.79
C LEU A 77 50.82 49.97 38.38
N GLU A 78 50.77 51.29 38.26
CA GLU A 78 50.91 51.99 36.96
C GLU A 78 52.23 51.66 36.26
N CYS A 79 53.31 51.51 37.01
CA CYS A 79 54.57 51.06 36.42
C CYS A 79 54.48 49.60 35.94
N ALA A 80 53.93 48.69 36.74
CA ALA A 80 53.76 47.29 36.34
C ALA A 80 52.92 47.12 35.07
N LEU A 81 51.99 48.06 34.79
CA LEU A 81 51.23 48.11 33.53
C LEU A 81 52.07 48.40 32.28
N SER A 82 53.27 48.97 32.45
CA SER A 82 54.17 49.28 31.35
C SER A 82 55.11 48.12 30.98
N PHE A 83 55.05 47.00 31.70
CA PHE A 83 55.93 45.86 31.48
C PHE A 83 55.59 45.11 30.19
N SER A 84 56.62 44.64 29.48
CA SER A 84 56.46 43.69 28.37
C SER A 84 56.00 42.32 28.87
N SER A 85 55.40 41.48 28.02
CA SER A 85 54.99 40.12 28.38
C SER A 85 56.13 39.32 29.04
N SER A 86 57.35 39.43 28.51
CA SER A 86 58.56 38.83 29.07
C SER A 86 58.99 39.39 30.43
N GLN A 87 58.72 40.67 30.70
CA GLN A 87 59.00 41.29 32.00
C GLN A 87 57.99 40.87 33.06
N VAL A 88 56.72 40.69 32.67
CA VAL A 88 55.67 40.18 33.57
C VAL A 88 55.92 38.71 33.92
N GLU A 89 56.27 37.87 32.94
CA GLU A 89 56.62 36.46 33.18
C GLU A 89 57.86 36.28 34.07
N ALA A 90 58.81 37.21 33.99
CA ALA A 90 60.02 37.18 34.81
C ALA A 90 59.76 37.52 36.29
N LEU A 91 58.60 38.10 36.64
CA LEU A 91 58.25 38.38 38.04
C LEU A 91 57.94 37.07 38.79
N PRO A 92 58.48 36.87 40.01
CA PRO A 92 58.14 35.71 40.83
C PRO A 92 56.63 35.59 41.09
N ASP A 93 56.08 34.38 41.08
CA ASP A 93 54.66 34.10 41.34
C ASP A 93 54.13 34.77 42.61
N ARG A 94 54.94 34.82 43.67
CA ARG A 94 54.60 35.50 44.93
C ARG A 94 54.49 37.01 44.76
N CYS A 95 55.33 37.61 43.91
CA CYS A 95 55.22 39.03 43.60
C CYS A 95 54.03 39.33 42.70
N GLN A 96 53.76 38.48 41.71
CA GLN A 96 52.55 38.58 40.90
C GLN A 96 51.29 38.50 41.76
N HIS A 97 51.26 37.60 42.75
CA HIS A 97 50.17 37.49 43.70
C HIS A 97 50.04 38.73 44.60
N ALA A 98 51.15 39.31 45.07
CA ALA A 98 51.15 40.54 45.85
C ALA A 98 50.62 41.74 45.05
N LEU A 99 51.03 41.89 43.79
CA LEU A 99 50.51 42.91 42.87
C LEU A 99 49.01 42.73 42.62
N TRP A 100 48.58 41.49 42.40
CA TRP A 100 47.18 41.13 42.21
C TRP A 100 46.34 41.52 43.43
N LEU A 101 46.79 41.19 44.64
CA LEU A 101 46.12 41.54 45.91
C LEU A 101 45.99 43.05 46.08
N GLN A 102 47.07 43.77 45.81
CA GLN A 102 47.13 45.22 45.97
C GLN A 102 46.21 45.93 45.01
N GLN A 103 46.19 45.51 43.74
CA GLN A 103 45.23 46.04 42.78
C GLN A 103 43.79 45.81 43.22
N ARG A 104 43.46 44.62 43.77
CA ARG A 104 42.11 44.34 44.30
C ARG A 104 41.76 45.23 45.48
N GLN A 105 42.72 45.52 46.36
CA GLN A 105 42.53 46.43 47.48
C GLN A 105 42.24 47.86 47.00
N LEU A 106 42.98 48.35 46.00
CA LEU A 106 42.71 49.67 45.39
C LEU A 106 41.42 49.69 44.54
N GLN A 107 40.95 48.54 44.07
CA GLN A 107 39.67 48.42 43.37
C GLN A 107 38.45 48.41 44.32
N SER A 108 38.66 48.29 45.64
CA SER A 108 37.58 48.21 46.62
C SER A 108 36.84 49.54 46.80
N SER A 109 35.53 49.48 47.02
CA SER A 109 34.73 50.67 47.36
C SER A 109 35.23 51.34 48.65
N THR A 110 35.72 50.54 49.60
CA THR A 110 36.30 51.03 50.86
C THR A 110 37.53 51.90 50.67
N TRP A 111 38.45 51.52 49.78
CA TRP A 111 39.62 52.37 49.47
C TRP A 111 39.19 53.66 48.78
N LEU A 112 38.23 53.57 47.86
CA LEU A 112 37.75 54.74 47.13
C LEU A 112 37.04 55.74 48.07
N GLU A 113 36.19 55.24 48.97
CA GLU A 113 35.42 56.04 49.92
C GLU A 113 36.28 56.65 51.03
N GLN A 114 37.19 55.85 51.60
CA GLN A 114 37.93 56.22 52.80
C GLN A 114 39.31 56.83 52.51
N THR A 115 39.88 56.58 51.33
CA THR A 115 41.26 56.98 51.00
C THR A 115 41.32 57.87 49.76
N LEU A 116 40.82 57.42 48.59
CA LEU A 116 40.99 58.18 47.34
C LEU A 116 40.19 59.49 47.34
N LEU A 117 38.88 59.43 47.58
CA LEU A 117 38.01 60.60 47.51
C LEU A 117 38.34 61.67 48.57
N PRO A 118 38.54 61.33 49.86
CA PRO A 118 38.84 62.33 50.88
C PRO A 118 40.21 62.98 50.71
N THR A 119 41.20 62.24 50.21
CA THR A 119 42.60 62.71 50.14
C THR A 119 42.85 63.55 48.89
N TYR A 120 42.22 63.22 47.76
CA TYR A 120 42.57 63.81 46.47
C TYR A 120 41.41 64.49 45.72
N CYS A 121 40.16 64.23 46.13
CA CYS A 121 38.95 64.74 45.50
C CYS A 121 38.00 65.39 46.53
N ALA A 122 38.55 65.99 47.59
CA ALA A 122 37.77 66.50 48.72
C ALA A 122 36.69 67.53 48.32
N ALA A 123 36.96 68.36 47.29
CA ALA A 123 36.01 69.38 46.82
C ALA A 123 34.85 68.80 46.01
N GLU A 124 35.07 67.68 45.30
CA GLU A 124 34.10 67.01 44.43
C GLU A 124 33.42 65.80 45.08
N GLN A 125 33.81 65.46 46.31
CA GLN A 125 33.40 64.25 47.03
C GLN A 125 31.88 64.05 47.05
N SER A 126 31.09 65.10 47.28
CA SER A 126 29.63 64.99 47.37
C SER A 126 28.97 64.53 46.06
N LYS A 127 29.60 64.77 44.89
CA LYS A 127 29.14 64.30 43.58
C LYS A 127 29.66 62.91 43.24
N LEU A 128 30.85 62.56 43.71
CA LEU A 128 31.49 61.28 43.39
C LEU A 128 30.96 60.14 44.28
N VAL A 129 30.55 60.43 45.52
CA VAL A 129 29.98 59.44 46.45
C VAL A 129 28.67 58.82 45.93
N THR A 130 27.92 59.50 45.06
CA THR A 130 26.70 58.90 44.47
C THR A 130 27.00 57.68 43.59
N CYS A 131 28.24 57.56 43.08
CA CYS A 131 28.65 56.43 42.25
C CYS A 131 28.76 55.10 43.01
N PHE A 132 28.85 55.10 44.35
CA PHE A 132 28.83 53.86 45.13
C PHE A 132 27.51 53.08 45.00
N ASN A 133 26.43 53.77 44.63
CA ASN A 133 25.11 53.17 44.42
C ASN A 133 24.84 52.77 42.95
N ALA A 134 25.80 52.99 42.05
CA ALA A 134 25.67 52.64 40.64
C ALA A 134 25.81 51.12 40.41
N VAL A 135 25.29 50.63 39.28
CA VAL A 135 25.47 49.21 38.87
C VAL A 135 26.94 48.91 38.59
N ASP A 136 27.65 49.87 38.00
CA ASP A 136 29.11 49.87 37.85
C ASP A 136 29.67 51.17 38.42
N MET A 137 30.36 51.04 39.56
CA MET A 137 30.97 52.17 40.28
C MET A 137 32.04 52.87 39.44
N TRP A 138 32.88 52.12 38.72
CA TRP A 138 34.01 52.68 37.96
C TRP A 138 33.53 53.36 36.69
N SER A 139 32.52 52.79 35.99
CA SER A 139 31.87 53.46 34.86
C SER A 139 31.24 54.80 35.27
N CYS A 140 30.55 54.84 36.42
CA CYS A 140 29.98 56.08 36.94
C CYS A 140 31.05 57.12 37.26
N LEU A 141 32.17 56.71 37.87
CA LEU A 141 33.28 57.62 38.18
C LEU A 141 33.93 58.19 36.92
N GLU A 142 34.04 57.40 35.85
CA GLU A 142 34.54 57.87 34.55
C GLU A 142 33.59 58.89 33.91
N ASP A 143 32.28 58.64 33.95
CA ASP A 143 31.27 59.59 33.45
C ASP A 143 31.33 60.92 34.23
N GLN A 144 31.49 60.86 35.56
CA GLN A 144 31.64 62.06 36.39
C GLN A 144 32.98 62.77 36.15
N ARG A 145 34.06 62.01 35.89
CA ARG A 145 35.38 62.56 35.57
C ARG A 145 35.35 63.39 34.29
N GLN A 146 34.62 62.95 33.25
CA GLN A 146 34.50 63.68 31.98
C GLN A 146 33.83 65.05 32.15
N GLN A 147 33.08 65.26 33.23
CA GLN A 147 32.39 66.50 33.55
C GLN A 147 33.27 67.48 34.36
N LEU A 148 34.46 67.06 34.81
CA LEU A 148 35.39 67.90 35.58
C LEU A 148 36.39 68.66 34.66
N PRO A 149 36.82 69.88 35.04
CA PRO A 149 37.79 70.66 34.26
C PRO A 149 39.14 69.94 34.10
N GLN A 150 39.79 70.10 32.94
CA GLN A 150 41.08 69.44 32.61
C GLN A 150 42.26 69.84 33.52
N SER A 151 42.16 70.97 34.22
CA SER A 151 43.16 71.46 35.18
C SER A 151 42.95 70.96 36.61
N ASN A 152 41.91 70.16 36.87
CA ASN A 152 41.58 69.66 38.21
C ASN A 152 42.46 68.44 38.57
N SER A 153 43.15 68.49 39.71
CA SER A 153 43.97 67.39 40.24
C SER A 153 43.16 66.12 40.49
N CYS A 154 41.91 66.26 40.93
CA CYS A 154 40.99 65.13 41.11
C CYS A 154 40.68 64.46 39.77
N GLN A 155 40.46 65.24 38.70
CA GLN A 155 40.16 64.71 37.37
C GLN A 155 41.36 63.93 36.79
N GLN A 156 42.58 64.44 36.98
CA GLN A 156 43.80 63.75 36.55
C GLN A 156 44.03 62.45 37.32
N LEU A 157 43.77 62.45 38.62
CA LEU A 157 43.90 61.24 39.44
C LEU A 157 42.81 60.21 39.14
N LEU A 158 41.55 60.64 38.96
CA LEU A 158 40.47 59.75 38.54
C LEU A 158 40.74 59.14 37.15
N ARG A 159 41.35 59.89 36.23
CA ARG A 159 41.78 59.36 34.93
C ARG A 159 42.80 58.25 35.07
N ARG A 160 43.80 58.46 35.94
CA ARG A 160 44.86 57.48 36.26
C ARG A 160 44.30 56.24 36.96
N ALA A 161 43.46 56.45 37.97
CA ALA A 161 42.80 55.39 38.71
C ALA A 161 41.86 54.57 37.81
N TYR A 162 41.06 55.22 36.95
CA TYR A 162 40.18 54.51 36.02
C TYR A 162 40.96 53.72 34.96
N ALA A 163 42.02 54.30 34.39
CA ALA A 163 42.87 53.60 33.42
C ALA A 163 43.59 52.38 34.02
N THR A 164 43.94 52.44 35.30
CA THR A 164 44.69 51.37 36.00
C THR A 164 43.77 50.32 36.64
N LEU A 165 42.63 50.75 37.18
CA LEU A 165 41.78 49.95 38.07
C LEU A 165 40.35 49.73 37.54
N GLY A 166 39.88 50.55 36.60
CA GLY A 166 38.47 50.61 36.21
C GLY A 166 38.04 49.67 35.08
N GLN A 167 38.96 49.30 34.17
CA GLN A 167 38.63 48.40 33.06
C GLN A 167 38.37 46.96 33.58
N ASP A 168 37.26 46.35 33.16
CA ASP A 168 36.82 44.98 33.51
C ASP A 168 36.49 44.70 35.00
N TYR A 169 36.29 45.73 35.82
CA TYR A 169 35.98 45.57 37.26
C TYR A 169 34.73 44.72 37.55
N ALA A 170 33.66 44.89 36.76
CA ALA A 170 32.40 44.16 36.95
C ALA A 170 32.57 42.65 36.76
N SER A 171 33.39 42.24 35.79
CA SER A 171 33.64 40.83 35.43
C SER A 171 34.50 40.09 36.47
N VAL A 172 35.45 40.80 37.11
CA VAL A 172 36.35 40.23 38.14
C VAL A 172 35.66 40.05 39.49
N THR A 173 34.64 40.86 39.78
CA THR A 173 34.02 40.92 41.12
C THR A 173 33.26 39.64 41.47
N GLU A 174 32.57 39.02 40.51
CA GLU A 174 31.86 37.76 40.72
C GLU A 174 32.84 36.60 40.96
N PHE A 175 33.91 36.51 40.15
CA PHE A 175 34.98 35.51 40.34
C PHE A 175 35.67 35.66 41.70
N TYR A 176 36.01 36.88 42.10
CA TYR A 176 36.62 37.13 43.40
C TYR A 176 35.68 36.80 44.55
N SER A 177 34.39 37.13 44.44
CA SER A 177 33.42 36.79 45.48
C SER A 177 33.28 35.28 45.69
N ALA A 178 33.45 34.49 44.64
CA ALA A 178 33.37 33.04 44.69
C ALA A 178 34.70 32.36 45.05
N CYS A 179 35.84 32.88 44.55
CA CYS A 179 37.15 32.24 44.62
C CYS A 179 38.21 32.98 45.46
N GLY A 180 37.93 34.19 45.96
CA GLY A 180 38.93 35.08 46.54
C GLY A 180 39.70 34.49 47.72
N SER A 181 39.00 33.85 48.67
CA SER A 181 39.64 33.19 49.82
C SER A 181 40.58 32.05 49.41
N LEU A 182 40.26 31.35 48.31
CA LEU A 182 41.09 30.28 47.78
C LEU A 182 42.33 30.86 47.07
N VAL A 183 42.15 31.92 46.27
CA VAL A 183 43.25 32.64 45.60
C VAL A 183 44.28 33.14 46.60
N GLU A 184 43.81 33.71 47.72
CA GLU A 184 44.65 34.20 48.81
C GLU A 184 45.37 33.05 49.53
N SER A 185 44.66 31.97 49.87
CA SER A 185 45.25 30.83 50.57
C SER A 185 46.30 30.07 49.74
N GLN A 186 46.14 30.03 48.41
CA GLN A 186 47.01 29.30 47.49
C GLN A 186 48.01 30.21 46.76
N GLN A 187 48.01 31.52 47.04
CA GLN A 187 48.88 32.51 46.38
C GLN A 187 48.79 32.47 44.84
N CYS A 188 47.57 32.29 44.32
CA CYS A 188 47.31 32.04 42.90
C CYS A 188 47.02 33.30 42.07
N GLY A 189 47.15 34.49 42.64
CA GLY A 189 46.97 35.73 41.87
C GLY A 189 48.03 35.85 40.78
N ARG A 190 47.61 36.06 39.52
CA ARG A 190 48.50 36.19 38.36
C ARG A 190 48.24 37.47 37.59
N MET A 191 49.31 38.07 37.08
CA MET A 191 49.24 39.28 36.25
C MET A 191 48.98 38.92 34.79
N ASN A 192 48.38 39.83 34.03
CA ASN A 192 48.10 39.60 32.61
C ASN A 192 49.37 39.69 31.75
N VAL A 193 49.61 38.66 30.93
CA VAL A 193 50.79 38.53 30.07
C VAL A 193 50.51 39.01 28.64
N GLU A 194 49.25 39.09 28.20
CA GLU A 194 48.87 39.21 26.78
C GLU A 194 48.64 40.66 26.28
N HIS A 195 49.29 41.67 26.89
CA HIS A 195 49.20 43.09 26.48
C HIS A 195 47.79 43.72 26.46
N LEU A 196 46.78 43.08 27.04
CA LEU A 196 45.48 43.69 27.28
C LEU A 196 45.58 44.70 28.44
N HIS A 197 44.84 45.81 28.36
CA HIS A 197 44.85 46.90 29.35
C HIS A 197 44.44 46.50 30.78
N ALA A 198 44.09 45.23 31.03
CA ALA A 198 43.78 44.69 32.33
C ALA A 198 45.02 44.11 33.01
N GLN A 199 45.37 44.58 34.22
CA GLN A 199 46.50 44.08 35.01
C GLN A 199 46.33 42.63 35.54
N LEU A 200 45.09 42.15 35.74
CA LEU A 200 44.81 40.84 36.36
C LEU A 200 44.58 39.77 35.29
N SER A 201 45.29 38.64 35.35
CA SER A 201 44.97 37.47 34.53
C SER A 201 43.94 36.60 35.24
N GLN A 202 42.67 36.71 34.83
CA GLN A 202 41.61 35.84 35.35
C GLN A 202 41.86 34.38 34.96
N LEU A 203 42.27 34.14 33.71
CA LEU A 203 42.58 32.80 33.20
C LEU A 203 43.81 32.21 33.90
N GLY A 204 44.91 32.96 34.03
CA GLY A 204 46.12 32.49 34.71
C GLY A 204 45.88 32.23 36.20
N THR A 205 45.05 33.06 36.85
CA THR A 205 44.63 32.84 38.24
C THR A 205 43.78 31.56 38.36
N ALA A 206 42.84 31.35 37.45
CA ALA A 206 41.99 30.15 37.43
C ALA A 206 42.79 28.87 37.14
N GLN A 207 43.73 28.91 36.19
CA GLN A 207 44.63 27.80 35.87
C GLN A 207 45.53 27.41 37.07
N CYS A 208 46.06 28.40 37.78
CA CYS A 208 46.81 28.15 39.02
C CYS A 208 45.93 27.44 40.07
N LEU A 209 44.72 27.93 40.32
CA LEU A 209 43.78 27.31 41.27
C LEU A 209 43.47 25.86 40.87
N MET A 210 43.24 25.59 39.58
CA MET A 210 42.99 24.24 39.11
C MET A 210 44.21 23.32 39.26
N ALA A 211 45.42 23.81 38.98
CA ALA A 211 46.66 23.05 39.16
C ALA A 211 46.85 22.66 40.64
N HIS A 212 46.63 23.58 41.58
CA HIS A 212 46.73 23.32 43.02
C HIS A 212 45.58 22.49 43.60
N SER A 213 44.41 22.47 42.96
CA SER A 213 43.26 21.64 43.38
C SER A 213 43.51 20.14 43.28
N SER A 214 44.47 19.72 42.46
CA SER A 214 44.88 18.33 42.35
C SER A 214 45.68 17.83 43.57
N GLN A 215 46.17 18.74 44.42
CA GLN A 215 47.12 18.44 45.51
C GLN A 215 46.63 18.82 46.92
N ALA A 216 45.73 19.81 47.10
CA ALA A 216 45.13 20.09 48.42
C ALA A 216 43.82 20.92 48.37
N LYS A 217 42.83 20.49 49.17
CA LYS A 217 41.44 21.00 49.38
C LYS A 217 40.54 21.06 48.13
N PRO A 218 39.30 20.54 48.20
CA PRO A 218 38.36 20.62 47.09
C PRO A 218 37.90 22.06 46.85
N ILE A 219 37.90 22.49 45.58
CA ILE A 219 37.32 23.76 45.15
C ILE A 219 35.80 23.70 45.36
N ASP A 220 35.23 24.72 46.00
CA ASP A 220 33.78 24.83 46.17
C ASP A 220 33.05 24.92 44.81
N ILE A 221 31.79 24.47 44.76
CA ILE A 221 30.98 24.44 43.54
C ILE A 221 30.81 25.86 42.97
N SER A 222 30.64 26.88 43.82
CA SER A 222 30.49 28.26 43.37
C SER A 222 31.75 28.78 42.67
N CYS A 223 32.93 28.53 43.25
CA CYS A 223 34.21 28.88 42.64
C CYS A 223 34.50 28.06 41.38
N LYS A 224 34.18 26.77 41.37
CA LYS A 224 34.36 25.91 40.20
C LYS A 224 33.52 26.38 39.01
N LEU A 225 32.28 26.81 39.26
CA LEU A 225 31.41 27.40 38.25
C LEU A 225 31.98 28.71 37.70
N ALA A 226 32.50 29.59 38.57
CA ALA A 226 33.15 30.83 38.17
C ALA A 226 34.41 30.59 37.32
N ILE A 227 35.24 29.59 37.68
CA ILE A 227 36.41 29.15 36.90
C ILE A 227 35.99 28.69 35.50
N THR A 228 35.02 27.77 35.39
CA THR A 228 34.52 27.32 34.08
C THR A 228 33.90 28.46 33.26
N GLY A 229 33.28 29.45 33.91
CA GLY A 229 32.77 30.65 33.24
C GLY A 229 33.87 31.46 32.56
N ILE A 230 34.99 31.68 33.25
CA ILE A 230 36.17 32.39 32.72
C ILE A 230 36.77 31.62 31.54
N GLU A 231 36.95 30.30 31.66
CA GLU A 231 37.49 29.47 30.58
C GLU A 231 36.59 29.48 29.33
N GLN A 232 35.27 29.40 29.52
CA GLN A 232 34.30 29.44 28.42
C GLN A 232 34.24 30.81 27.73
N GLN A 233 34.33 31.90 28.50
CA GLN A 233 34.38 33.24 27.94
C GLN A 233 35.67 33.45 27.14
N HIS A 234 36.81 33.00 27.66
CA HIS A 234 38.10 33.10 26.99
C HIS A 234 38.13 32.30 25.68
N THR A 235 37.65 31.06 25.69
CA THR A 235 37.58 30.22 24.48
C THR A 235 36.68 30.82 23.40
N MET A 236 35.56 31.44 23.78
CA MET A 236 34.68 32.15 22.82
C MET A 236 35.33 33.41 22.26
N LEU A 237 36.05 34.18 23.08
CA LEU A 237 36.79 35.37 22.64
C LEU A 237 37.91 34.98 21.68
N GLU A 238 38.65 33.91 21.98
CA GLU A 238 39.69 33.38 21.11
C GLU A 238 39.13 32.89 19.77
N LEU A 239 37.99 32.19 19.77
CA LEU A 239 37.29 31.80 18.54
C LEU A 239 36.93 33.03 17.71
N MET A 240 36.34 34.05 18.32
CA MET A 240 35.97 35.29 17.61
C MET A 240 37.18 36.08 17.12
N ARG A 241 38.33 35.97 17.80
CA ARG A 241 39.60 36.55 17.35
C ARG A 241 40.15 35.82 16.13
N VAL A 242 40.14 34.49 16.14
CA VAL A 242 40.60 33.66 15.01
C VAL A 242 39.69 33.83 13.79
N CYS A 243 38.38 33.98 14.01
CA CYS A 243 37.37 34.12 12.97
C CYS A 243 37.01 35.58 12.63
N ALA A 244 37.84 36.56 13.03
CA ALA A 244 37.47 37.97 12.95
C ALA A 244 37.23 38.45 11.51
N ASP A 245 38.10 38.03 10.57
CA ASP A 245 38.04 38.43 9.17
C ASP A 245 36.84 37.78 8.47
N GLU A 246 36.59 36.49 8.71
CA GLU A 246 35.44 35.76 8.18
C GLU A 246 34.12 36.27 8.77
N HIS A 247 34.09 36.63 10.05
CA HIS A 247 32.93 37.22 10.69
C HIS A 247 32.59 38.58 10.07
N ALA A 248 33.58 39.41 9.78
CA ALA A 248 33.37 40.67 9.10
C ALA A 248 32.86 40.48 7.65
N ALA A 249 33.38 39.48 6.93
CA ALA A 249 33.01 39.21 5.55
C ALA A 249 31.63 38.54 5.39
N LEU A 250 31.28 37.59 6.27
CA LEU A 250 30.10 36.75 6.15
C LEU A 250 28.94 37.17 7.07
N CYS A 251 29.24 37.84 8.19
CA CYS A 251 28.29 38.07 9.28
C CYS A 251 28.09 39.55 9.65
N GLY A 252 28.51 40.49 8.79
CA GLY A 252 28.52 41.93 9.09
C GLY A 252 27.18 42.60 9.44
N GLN A 253 26.04 41.91 9.33
CA GLN A 253 24.71 42.42 9.70
C GLN A 253 24.16 41.88 11.05
N GLU A 254 24.74 40.83 11.63
CA GLU A 254 24.31 40.28 12.93
C GLU A 254 25.09 40.94 14.10
N SER A 255 24.42 41.13 15.25
CA SER A 255 24.83 42.01 16.35
C SER A 255 26.17 41.65 17.02
N HIS A 256 26.83 42.65 17.63
CA HIS A 256 28.13 42.62 18.35
C HIS A 256 28.33 41.57 19.48
N SER A 257 27.41 40.61 19.68
CA SER A 257 27.55 39.57 20.71
C SER A 257 28.34 38.38 20.18
N PRO A 258 29.39 37.89 20.88
CA PRO A 258 30.17 36.72 20.49
C PRO A 258 29.33 35.47 20.18
N ALA A 259 28.22 35.28 20.90
CA ALA A 259 27.32 34.14 20.70
C ALA A 259 26.51 34.22 19.40
N ALA A 260 26.11 35.43 18.97
CA ALA A 260 25.40 35.63 17.71
C ALA A 260 26.35 35.47 16.51
N GLY A 261 27.55 36.06 16.63
CA GLY A 261 28.61 35.91 15.63
C GLY A 261 28.99 34.46 15.37
N TYR A 262 29.17 33.67 16.44
CA TYR A 262 29.41 32.22 16.31
C TYR A 262 28.27 31.48 15.58
N LYS A 263 26.99 31.79 15.90
CA LYS A 263 25.84 31.17 15.22
C LYS A 263 25.81 31.49 13.72
N CYS A 264 26.17 32.70 13.32
CA CYS A 264 26.29 33.05 11.91
C CYS A 264 27.45 32.31 11.23
N LEU A 265 28.63 32.29 11.85
CA LEU A 265 29.80 31.59 11.33
C LEU A 265 29.53 30.09 11.10
N ILE A 266 28.77 29.44 12.00
CA ILE A 266 28.33 28.05 11.81
C ILE A 266 27.46 27.89 10.56
N LYS A 267 26.52 28.80 10.29
CA LYS A 267 25.66 28.74 9.08
C LYS A 267 26.50 28.80 7.79
N HIS A 268 27.63 29.51 7.84
CA HIS A 268 28.57 29.68 6.73
C HIS A 268 29.83 28.81 6.86
N LYS A 269 29.83 27.78 7.72
CA LYS A 269 31.00 26.91 7.94
C LYS A 269 31.56 26.26 6.67
N ASN A 270 30.69 26.02 5.68
CA ASN A 270 31.04 25.42 4.39
C ASN A 270 31.10 26.45 3.25
N ASP A 271 31.10 27.74 3.57
CA ASP A 271 31.25 28.81 2.59
C ASP A 271 32.71 28.86 2.09
N PRO A 272 32.96 29.02 0.77
CA PRO A 272 34.32 29.12 0.24
C PRO A 272 35.15 30.27 0.82
N LEU A 273 34.52 31.29 1.42
CA LEU A 273 35.20 32.38 2.11
C LEU A 273 35.63 32.03 3.56
N MET A 274 35.30 30.83 4.05
CA MET A 274 35.66 30.37 5.39
C MET A 274 37.12 29.89 5.44
N GLY A 275 37.96 30.51 6.26
CA GLY A 275 39.35 30.10 6.44
C GLY A 275 39.49 28.79 7.21
N ALA A 276 40.54 28.02 6.90
CA ALA A 276 40.78 26.71 7.53
C ALA A 276 40.99 26.79 9.06
N ALA A 277 41.62 27.87 9.54
CA ALA A 277 41.85 28.09 10.97
C ALA A 277 40.54 28.39 11.72
N CYS A 278 39.67 29.24 11.14
CA CYS A 278 38.36 29.52 11.72
C CYS A 278 37.44 28.28 11.68
N ALA A 279 37.38 27.58 10.54
CA ALA A 279 36.62 26.33 10.42
C ALA A 279 37.04 25.26 11.44
N ALA A 280 38.34 25.12 11.70
CA ALA A 280 38.87 24.19 12.70
C ALA A 280 38.47 24.58 14.14
N GLN A 281 38.50 25.88 14.48
CA GLN A 281 38.06 26.35 15.79
C GLN A 281 36.55 26.16 15.99
N ILE A 282 35.75 26.38 14.94
CA ILE A 282 34.31 26.08 14.95
C ILE A 282 34.08 24.58 15.16
N ALA A 283 34.79 23.71 14.42
CA ALA A 283 34.64 22.27 14.55
C ALA A 283 35.02 21.75 15.95
N LEU A 284 36.12 22.25 16.53
CA LEU A 284 36.53 21.92 17.90
C LEU A 284 35.44 22.32 18.92
N ARG A 285 34.84 23.50 18.72
CA ARG A 285 33.76 23.99 19.58
C ARG A 285 32.48 23.15 19.44
N ASP A 286 32.10 22.80 18.21
CA ASP A 286 30.95 21.94 17.92
C ASP A 286 31.13 20.57 18.61
N GLN A 287 32.33 19.98 18.53
CA GLN A 287 32.65 18.70 19.18
C GLN A 287 32.47 18.78 20.71
N GLN A 288 32.94 19.86 21.34
CA GLN A 288 32.74 20.07 22.78
C GLN A 288 31.25 20.23 23.14
N MET A 289 30.47 20.90 22.28
CA MET A 289 29.03 21.07 22.46
C MET A 289 28.26 19.75 22.28
N GLY A 290 28.70 18.88 21.36
CA GLY A 290 28.15 17.54 21.15
C GLY A 290 28.47 16.54 22.27
N HIS A 291 29.43 16.84 23.15
CA HIS A 291 29.78 15.96 24.28
C HIS A 291 29.05 16.30 25.59
N ASP A 292 28.68 17.57 25.83
CA ASP A 292 28.00 17.98 27.07
C ASP A 292 27.08 19.19 26.81
N TYR A 293 25.78 19.01 27.08
CA TYR A 293 24.78 20.05 26.93
C TYR A 293 25.11 21.33 27.73
N ARG A 294 25.89 21.23 28.82
CA ARG A 294 26.30 22.38 29.66
C ARG A 294 27.27 23.31 28.94
N VAL A 295 27.99 22.81 27.95
CA VAL A 295 28.89 23.60 27.11
C VAL A 295 28.10 24.46 26.12
N SER A 296 26.93 23.97 25.69
CA SER A 296 25.94 24.75 24.95
C SER A 296 25.18 25.68 25.89
N HIS A 297 25.76 26.86 26.16
CA HIS A 297 25.13 27.85 27.05
C HIS A 297 23.73 28.29 26.57
N GLY A 298 23.48 28.29 25.25
CA GLY A 298 22.15 28.54 24.67
C GLY A 298 21.11 27.51 25.14
N LEU A 299 21.37 26.23 24.86
CA LEU A 299 20.49 25.11 25.25
C LEU A 299 20.36 25.00 26.78
N ALA A 300 21.47 25.06 27.51
CA ALA A 300 21.47 24.92 28.96
C ALA A 300 20.72 26.06 29.68
N LYS A 301 20.72 27.27 29.10
CA LYS A 301 20.01 28.44 29.62
C LYS A 301 18.54 28.41 29.23
N ALA A 302 18.24 28.20 27.95
CA ALA A 302 16.88 28.22 27.42
C ALA A 302 16.02 27.07 27.98
N CYS A 303 16.58 25.86 28.11
CA CYS A 303 15.87 24.70 28.63
C CYS A 303 16.04 24.49 30.15
N LYS A 304 16.60 25.47 30.88
CA LYS A 304 16.96 25.31 32.31
C LYS A 304 15.77 24.93 33.17
N ASP A 305 14.65 25.62 32.97
CA ASP A 305 13.45 25.45 33.79
C ASP A 305 12.70 24.17 33.40
N ASP A 306 12.59 23.88 32.11
CA ASP A 306 12.00 22.65 31.58
C ASP A 306 12.75 21.39 32.09
N ILE A 307 14.09 21.39 32.05
CA ILE A 307 14.92 20.28 32.56
C ILE A 307 14.68 20.03 34.06
N LYS A 308 14.45 21.10 34.84
CA LYS A 308 14.21 21.00 36.28
C LYS A 308 12.78 20.53 36.57
N GLN A 309 11.80 21.15 35.92
CA GLN A 309 10.38 20.89 36.10
C GLN A 309 10.01 19.45 35.75
N HIS A 310 10.62 18.92 34.69
CA HIS A 310 10.37 17.56 34.22
C HIS A 310 11.39 16.53 34.70
N HIS A 311 12.26 16.90 35.63
CA HIS A 311 13.22 16.01 36.28
C HIS A 311 14.15 15.23 35.32
N CYS A 312 14.49 15.79 34.16
CA CYS A 312 15.32 15.14 33.14
C CYS A 312 16.77 14.85 33.57
N ARG A 313 17.16 15.17 34.81
CA ARG A 313 18.46 14.82 35.40
C ARG A 313 18.41 13.58 36.28
N ARG A 314 17.23 13.03 36.56
CA ARG A 314 17.06 11.90 37.46
C ARG A 314 17.37 10.59 36.73
N GLY A 315 18.35 9.82 37.23
CA GLY A 315 18.72 8.52 36.65
C GLY A 315 19.62 8.62 35.40
N VAL A 316 20.21 9.79 35.17
CA VAL A 316 21.09 10.05 34.02
C VAL A 316 22.51 9.56 34.30
N SER A 317 23.20 9.05 33.27
CA SER A 317 24.57 8.53 33.38
C SER A 317 25.57 9.59 33.90
N GLU A 318 26.66 9.11 34.51
CA GLU A 318 27.83 9.95 34.83
C GLU A 318 28.65 10.32 33.60
N ASP A 319 28.54 9.52 32.54
CA ASP A 319 29.10 9.84 31.23
C ASP A 319 28.39 11.07 30.65
N LYS A 320 29.17 12.11 30.31
CA LYS A 320 28.66 13.39 29.79
C LYS A 320 27.92 13.23 28.46
N GLN A 321 28.35 12.28 27.62
CA GLN A 321 27.80 12.04 26.28
C GLN A 321 26.41 11.40 26.38
N VAL A 322 26.35 10.28 27.11
CA VAL A 322 25.09 9.56 27.40
C VAL A 322 24.11 10.49 28.12
N ARG A 323 24.62 11.37 28.99
CA ARG A 323 23.82 12.38 29.69
C ARG A 323 23.16 13.39 28.76
N LEU A 324 23.87 13.91 27.76
CA LEU A 324 23.30 14.81 26.76
C LEU A 324 22.18 14.10 25.99
N ALA A 325 22.44 12.91 25.44
CA ALA A 325 21.45 12.14 24.70
C ALA A 325 20.19 11.85 25.55
N GLN A 326 20.35 11.43 26.81
CA GLN A 326 19.25 11.18 27.73
C GLN A 326 18.44 12.45 28.04
N ILE A 327 19.09 13.61 28.18
CA ILE A 327 18.38 14.89 28.43
C ILE A 327 17.59 15.31 27.19
N LEU A 328 18.15 15.20 25.98
CA LEU A 328 17.46 15.51 24.73
C LEU A 328 16.23 14.61 24.54
N LEU A 329 16.38 13.30 24.80
CA LEU A 329 15.28 12.32 24.71
C LEU A 329 14.21 12.57 25.78
N CYS A 330 14.58 12.95 27.00
CA CYS A 330 13.62 13.29 28.06
C CYS A 330 12.79 14.52 27.69
N LEU A 331 13.42 15.60 27.24
CA LEU A 331 12.71 16.80 26.77
C LEU A 331 11.78 16.48 25.60
N GLU A 332 12.20 15.58 24.70
CA GLU A 332 11.32 15.09 23.63
C GLU A 332 10.14 14.27 24.18
N SER A 333 10.37 13.36 25.13
CA SER A 333 9.30 12.59 25.79
C SER A 333 8.25 13.51 26.42
N VAL A 334 8.69 14.63 27.03
CA VAL A 334 7.81 15.69 27.55
C VAL A 334 6.97 16.31 26.42
N SER A 335 7.60 16.66 25.30
CA SER A 335 6.90 17.19 24.12
C SER A 335 5.87 16.18 23.57
N LYS A 336 6.26 14.93 23.35
CA LYS A 336 5.40 13.85 22.82
C LYS A 336 4.24 13.49 23.76
N ASN A 337 4.39 13.68 25.07
CA ASN A 337 3.32 13.48 26.05
C ASN A 337 2.28 14.63 26.08
N GLY A 338 2.42 15.65 25.22
CA GLY A 338 1.46 16.74 25.05
C GLY A 338 1.73 17.98 25.91
N THR A 339 2.82 17.99 26.67
CA THR A 339 3.26 19.17 27.44
C THR A 339 4.14 20.08 26.58
N ARG A 340 3.87 21.39 26.58
CA ARG A 340 4.60 22.37 25.76
C ARG A 340 5.85 22.87 26.50
N LEU A 341 7.01 22.70 25.86
CA LEU A 341 8.27 23.30 26.28
C LEU A 341 8.31 24.80 25.95
N ALA A 342 9.23 25.54 26.58
CA ALA A 342 9.43 26.95 26.27
C ALA A 342 9.83 27.15 24.79
N PRO A 343 9.29 28.17 24.08
CA PRO A 343 9.63 28.42 22.67
C PRO A 343 11.13 28.57 22.42
N ASP A 344 11.83 29.28 23.30
CA ASP A 344 13.28 29.46 23.22
C ASP A 344 14.03 28.13 23.41
N CYS A 345 13.52 27.24 24.26
CA CYS A 345 14.09 25.90 24.44
C CYS A 345 13.89 25.05 23.18
N LEU A 346 12.71 25.10 22.53
CA LEU A 346 12.44 24.36 21.29
C LEU A 346 13.35 24.77 20.13
N VAL A 347 13.65 26.06 19.99
CA VAL A 347 14.58 26.57 18.97
C VAL A 347 15.99 26.03 19.22
N GLU A 348 16.50 26.17 20.44
CA GLU A 348 17.82 25.67 20.81
C GLU A 348 17.93 24.13 20.71
N LEU A 349 16.83 23.42 21.01
CA LEU A 349 16.74 21.96 20.86
C LEU A 349 16.84 21.56 19.38
N SER A 350 16.10 22.24 18.50
CA SER A 350 16.13 21.98 17.05
C SER A 350 17.50 22.31 16.44
N ASP A 351 18.13 23.41 16.86
CA ASP A 351 19.47 23.78 16.40
C ASP A 351 20.52 22.76 16.85
N HIS A 352 20.42 22.26 18.08
CA HIS A 352 21.32 21.21 18.58
C HIS A 352 21.12 19.88 17.84
N ARG A 353 19.88 19.50 17.53
CA ARG A 353 19.59 18.32 16.69
C ARG A 353 20.17 18.44 15.29
N ARG A 354 20.05 19.62 14.67
CA ARG A 354 20.63 19.89 13.34
C ARG A 354 22.14 19.76 13.36
N MET A 355 22.78 20.22 14.44
CA MET A 355 24.22 20.06 14.64
C MET A 355 24.61 18.58 14.59
N LEU A 356 23.93 17.70 15.33
CA LEU A 356 24.21 16.25 15.35
C LEU A 356 24.08 15.58 13.97
N MET A 357 23.09 15.96 13.15
CA MET A 357 22.90 15.42 11.79
C MET A 357 23.85 16.04 10.75
N SER A 358 24.56 17.12 11.10
CA SER A 358 25.46 17.81 10.17
C SER A 358 26.86 17.22 10.11
N ASP A 359 27.28 16.50 11.16
CA ASP A 359 28.62 15.94 11.28
C ASP A 359 28.65 14.70 12.18
N TYR A 360 29.10 13.56 11.63
CA TYR A 360 29.20 12.28 12.36
C TYR A 360 30.21 12.34 13.51
N GLN A 361 31.20 13.25 13.46
CA GLN A 361 32.21 13.38 14.51
C GLN A 361 31.64 13.89 15.84
N LEU A 362 30.44 14.47 15.79
CA LEU A 362 29.71 14.94 16.98
C LEU A 362 28.99 13.83 17.73
N SER A 363 28.92 12.63 17.13
CA SER A 363 28.29 11.45 17.70
C SER A 363 29.36 10.39 18.01
N PRO A 364 29.87 10.34 19.25
CA PRO A 364 30.96 9.43 19.64
C PRO A 364 30.62 7.96 19.44
N GLU A 365 29.33 7.62 19.55
CA GLU A 365 28.81 6.29 19.22
C GLU A 365 29.12 5.95 17.77
N LEU A 366 28.94 6.85 16.81
CA LEU A 366 29.27 6.59 15.39
C LEU A 366 30.79 6.50 15.16
N LEU A 367 31.58 7.33 15.85
CA LEU A 367 33.05 7.27 15.75
C LEU A 367 33.61 5.93 16.22
N SER A 368 33.04 5.36 17.27
CA SER A 368 33.39 4.04 17.79
C SER A 368 32.78 2.91 16.95
N ASP A 369 31.47 2.97 16.74
CA ASP A 369 30.67 1.85 16.22
C ASP A 369 30.76 1.69 14.71
N CYS A 370 31.08 2.76 13.98
CA CYS A 370 31.23 2.77 12.51
C CYS A 370 32.69 2.94 12.06
N ALA A 371 33.68 2.84 12.97
CA ALA A 371 35.09 3.07 12.67
C ALA A 371 35.61 2.26 11.47
N ASP A 372 35.24 0.98 11.40
CA ASP A 372 35.63 0.07 10.31
C ASP A 372 34.75 0.21 9.06
N ASP A 373 33.51 0.68 9.24
CA ASP A 373 32.50 0.75 8.19
C ASP A 373 32.67 1.99 7.29
N ILE A 374 33.05 3.14 7.87
CA ILE A 374 33.29 4.39 7.14
C ILE A 374 34.33 4.23 6.01
N PRO A 375 35.57 3.75 6.26
CA PRO A 375 36.56 3.61 5.19
C PRO A 375 36.21 2.52 4.18
N LYS A 376 35.43 1.51 4.60
CA LYS A 376 35.03 0.37 3.78
C LYS A 376 33.90 0.70 2.81
N PHE A 377 32.85 1.37 3.28
CA PHE A 377 31.62 1.61 2.51
C PHE A 377 31.55 3.03 1.94
N CYS A 378 32.17 4.01 2.60
CA CYS A 378 32.15 5.43 2.19
C CYS A 378 33.56 5.98 1.85
N PRO A 379 34.38 5.29 1.02
CA PRO A 379 35.78 5.66 0.82
C PRO A 379 35.95 6.99 0.08
N GLN A 380 34.98 7.40 -0.74
CA GLN A 380 35.07 8.66 -1.49
C GLN A 380 34.82 9.86 -0.58
N GLN A 381 33.76 9.79 0.23
CA GLN A 381 33.39 10.80 1.21
C GLN A 381 34.46 10.89 2.30
N HIS A 382 34.96 9.75 2.79
CA HIS A 382 36.04 9.68 3.76
C HIS A 382 37.35 10.29 3.23
N LYS A 383 37.72 10.02 1.96
CA LYS A 383 38.90 10.67 1.33
C LYS A 383 38.68 12.17 1.10
N ALA A 384 37.49 12.58 0.67
CA ALA A 384 37.16 13.99 0.46
C ALA A 384 37.25 14.79 1.76
N GLN A 385 36.83 14.19 2.88
CA GLN A 385 37.00 14.76 4.21
C GLN A 385 38.48 14.90 4.61
N LEU A 386 39.31 13.87 4.36
CA LEU A 386 40.74 13.87 4.69
C LEU A 386 41.58 14.85 3.85
N VAL A 387 41.20 15.10 2.60
CA VAL A 387 41.98 15.93 1.67
C VAL A 387 41.60 17.41 1.74
N ASN A 388 40.30 17.71 1.84
CA ASN A 388 39.83 19.10 1.73
C ASN A 388 39.52 19.77 3.08
N GLY A 389 39.35 19.01 4.18
CA GLY A 389 39.09 19.53 5.52
C GLY A 389 37.84 20.42 5.71
N LEU A 390 37.24 20.93 4.64
CA LEU A 390 36.27 22.03 4.63
C LEU A 390 35.11 21.86 3.64
N SER A 391 35.10 20.82 2.77
CA SER A 391 34.19 20.82 1.59
C SER A 391 33.23 19.62 1.43
N SER A 392 33.32 18.56 2.23
CA SER A 392 32.29 17.50 2.24
C SER A 392 31.61 17.54 3.60
N SER A 393 30.31 17.84 3.58
CA SER A 393 29.53 17.99 4.80
C SER A 393 29.50 16.65 5.55
N GLY A 394 29.86 16.60 6.84
CA GLY A 394 29.90 15.34 7.60
C GLY A 394 28.57 14.56 7.60
N GLY A 395 27.46 15.23 7.29
CA GLY A 395 26.16 14.64 6.99
C GLY A 395 26.10 13.75 5.74
N GLU A 396 27.00 13.92 4.76
CA GLU A 396 27.12 13.02 3.60
C GLU A 396 27.65 11.64 4.01
N ILE A 397 28.54 11.57 5.00
CA ILE A 397 29.00 10.30 5.55
C ILE A 397 27.87 9.62 6.31
N ILE A 398 27.09 10.37 7.08
CA ILE A 398 25.88 9.85 7.75
C ILE A 398 24.94 9.24 6.70
N HIS A 399 24.56 9.99 5.66
CA HIS A 399 23.66 9.49 4.59
C HIS A 399 24.24 8.32 3.79
N CYS A 400 25.55 8.31 3.54
CA CYS A 400 26.23 7.16 2.92
C CYS A 400 26.13 5.91 3.79
N LEU A 401 26.41 6.02 5.09
CA LEU A 401 26.26 4.89 6.02
C LEU A 401 24.79 4.43 6.11
N LEU A 402 23.84 5.36 6.19
CA LEU A 402 22.40 5.05 6.23
C LEU A 402 21.96 4.32 4.94
N GLU A 403 22.48 4.69 3.77
CA GLU A 403 22.22 3.97 2.51
C GLU A 403 22.74 2.54 2.57
N HIS A 404 23.91 2.31 3.17
CA HIS A 404 24.49 0.98 3.33
C HIS A 404 23.79 0.12 4.39
N VAL A 405 23.04 0.69 5.32
CA VAL A 405 22.13 -0.10 6.20
C VAL A 405 21.07 -0.83 5.37
N ARG A 406 20.61 -0.20 4.28
CA ARG A 406 19.59 -0.73 3.36
C ARG A 406 20.13 -1.70 2.33
N ALA A 407 21.45 -1.95 2.29
CA ALA A 407 22.04 -2.79 1.27
C ALA A 407 21.48 -4.23 1.33
N ARG A 408 21.03 -4.74 0.17
CA ARG A 408 20.42 -6.08 -0.01
C ARG A 408 21.40 -7.23 0.22
N ARG A 409 22.70 -7.02 -0.08
CA ARG A 409 23.73 -8.06 0.12
C ARG A 409 24.37 -7.88 1.50
N PRO A 410 24.47 -8.94 2.34
CA PRO A 410 25.11 -8.86 3.65
C PRO A 410 26.54 -8.31 3.60
N GLN A 411 27.28 -8.59 2.52
CA GLN A 411 28.65 -8.09 2.33
C GLN A 411 28.75 -6.57 2.10
N ARG A 412 27.65 -5.94 1.69
CA ARG A 412 27.53 -4.50 1.42
C ARG A 412 26.82 -3.72 2.54
N ARG A 413 26.41 -4.42 3.60
CA ARG A 413 25.72 -3.86 4.75
C ARG A 413 26.73 -3.48 5.84
N VAL A 414 26.46 -2.36 6.52
CA VAL A 414 27.23 -1.95 7.71
C VAL A 414 27.10 -2.97 8.83
N THR A 415 28.01 -2.94 9.80
CA THR A 415 27.95 -3.82 10.96
C THR A 415 26.71 -3.56 11.82
N ALA A 416 26.27 -4.57 12.56
CA ALA A 416 25.15 -4.42 13.49
C ALA A 416 25.44 -3.40 14.61
N GLN A 417 26.72 -3.13 14.90
CA GLN A 417 27.13 -2.11 15.86
C GLN A 417 26.96 -0.72 15.26
N CYS A 418 27.48 -0.47 14.05
CA CYS A 418 27.26 0.79 13.33
C CYS A 418 25.77 1.07 13.08
N GLN A 419 24.98 0.06 12.71
CA GLN A 419 23.53 0.21 12.53
C GLN A 419 22.84 0.74 13.81
N ARG A 420 23.20 0.23 14.98
CA ARG A 420 22.65 0.72 16.27
C ARG A 420 23.04 2.16 16.55
N GLY A 421 24.28 2.54 16.23
CA GLY A 421 24.73 3.92 16.33
C GLY A 421 23.90 4.86 15.45
N LEU A 422 23.61 4.45 14.22
CA LEU A 422 22.77 5.21 13.29
C LEU A 422 21.31 5.29 13.75
N GLU A 423 20.73 4.19 14.26
CA GLU A 423 19.39 4.19 14.85
C GLU A 423 19.29 5.16 16.04
N MET A 424 20.31 5.17 16.92
CA MET A 424 20.37 6.10 18.04
C MET A 424 20.49 7.54 17.57
N LEU A 425 21.31 7.83 16.55
CA LEU A 425 21.43 9.15 15.96
C LEU A 425 20.07 9.66 15.45
N ILE A 426 19.36 8.87 14.63
CA ILE A 426 18.05 9.24 14.07
C ILE A 426 17.03 9.51 15.18
N LYS A 427 17.06 8.73 16.27
CA LYS A 427 16.18 8.92 17.42
C LYS A 427 16.50 10.19 18.21
N VAL A 428 17.77 10.48 18.48
CA VAL A 428 18.20 11.66 19.25
C VAL A 428 18.02 12.95 18.45
N SER A 429 18.30 12.90 17.14
CA SER A 429 18.13 14.03 16.24
C SER A 429 16.67 14.31 15.87
N ASP A 430 15.75 13.35 16.05
CA ASP A 430 14.34 13.48 15.69
C ASP A 430 14.15 13.81 14.20
N ALA A 431 15.05 13.30 13.35
CA ALA A 431 15.06 13.54 11.90
C ALA A 431 13.81 13.00 11.19
N GLY A 432 13.09 12.05 11.81
CA GLY A 432 11.81 11.54 11.33
C GLY A 432 10.63 12.50 11.50
N GLU A 433 10.68 13.41 12.49
CA GLU A 433 9.61 14.40 12.71
C GLU A 433 9.83 15.68 11.89
N ASP A 434 11.05 16.22 11.92
CA ASP A 434 11.36 17.49 11.29
C ASP A 434 12.46 17.37 10.23
N TRP A 435 12.04 17.37 8.97
CA TRP A 435 12.92 17.33 7.80
C TRP A 435 13.99 18.44 7.76
N ARG A 436 13.79 19.54 8.52
CA ARG A 436 14.73 20.68 8.58
C ARG A 436 15.96 20.40 9.45
N VAL A 437 15.90 19.36 10.27
CA VAL A 437 17.02 18.91 11.11
C VAL A 437 18.10 18.26 10.26
N ASP A 438 17.71 17.49 9.24
CA ASP A 438 18.62 16.82 8.34
C ASP A 438 19.04 17.74 7.17
N PRO A 439 20.31 18.19 7.09
CA PRO A 439 20.75 19.11 6.05
C PRO A 439 20.72 18.50 4.64
N VAL A 440 20.93 17.19 4.50
CA VAL A 440 20.94 16.49 3.21
C VAL A 440 19.51 16.35 2.71
N LEU A 441 18.60 15.86 3.56
CA LEU A 441 17.18 15.77 3.25
C LEU A 441 16.60 17.15 2.93
N ARG A 442 16.94 18.17 3.73
CA ARG A 442 16.49 19.55 3.51
C ARG A 442 16.93 20.08 2.15
N ARG A 443 18.20 19.88 1.79
CA ARG A 443 18.73 20.34 0.49
C ARG A 443 18.04 19.63 -0.67
N ALA A 444 17.81 18.33 -0.55
CA ALA A 444 17.21 17.52 -1.60
C ALA A 444 15.70 17.81 -1.78
N CYS A 445 14.95 17.94 -0.69
CA CYS A 445 13.49 18.02 -0.72
C CYS A 445 12.91 19.44 -0.68
N LYS A 446 13.70 20.47 -0.37
CA LYS A 446 13.20 21.86 -0.34
C LYS A 446 12.45 22.28 -1.62
N PRO A 447 12.92 21.99 -2.85
CA PRO A 447 12.19 22.35 -4.07
C PRO A 447 10.82 21.69 -4.16
N VAL A 448 10.69 20.44 -3.67
CA VAL A 448 9.43 19.69 -3.66
C VAL A 448 8.48 20.27 -2.59
N VAL A 449 9.00 20.60 -1.40
CA VAL A 449 8.21 21.22 -0.32
C VAL A 449 7.63 22.56 -0.77
N ASP A 450 8.46 23.41 -1.37
CA ASP A 450 8.06 24.77 -1.79
C ASP A 450 6.94 24.76 -2.86
N VAL A 451 6.81 23.67 -3.63
CA VAL A 451 5.78 23.52 -4.69
C VAL A 451 4.57 22.71 -4.21
N ALA A 452 4.78 21.54 -3.60
CA ALA A 452 3.74 20.54 -3.34
C ALA A 452 3.23 20.50 -1.89
N CYS A 453 4.02 21.01 -0.94
CA CYS A 453 3.72 20.95 0.49
C CYS A 453 3.77 22.33 1.18
N LYS A 454 3.65 23.42 0.41
CA LYS A 454 3.76 24.80 0.91
C LYS A 454 2.68 25.18 1.95
N ASP A 455 1.48 24.60 1.81
CA ASP A 455 0.31 24.92 2.63
C ASP A 455 0.21 24.02 3.88
N VAL A 456 1.21 23.15 4.09
CA VAL A 456 1.24 22.20 5.23
C VAL A 456 1.94 22.85 6.42
N GLU A 457 1.23 22.99 7.54
CA GLU A 457 1.81 23.48 8.79
C GLU A 457 2.83 22.49 9.36
N GLY A 458 4.00 22.99 9.79
CA GLY A 458 5.05 22.19 10.41
C GLY A 458 4.68 21.58 11.77
N GLY A 459 5.36 20.50 12.16
CA GLY A 459 5.13 19.73 13.39
C GLY A 459 4.40 18.40 13.14
N GLU A 460 4.55 17.44 14.06
CA GLU A 460 3.92 16.11 13.99
C GLU A 460 4.19 15.36 12.67
N ALA A 461 5.38 15.51 12.08
CA ALA A 461 5.78 14.89 10.81
C ALA A 461 4.83 15.15 9.61
N ARG A 462 4.00 16.21 9.64
CA ARG A 462 3.03 16.47 8.56
C ARG A 462 3.68 16.78 7.22
N VAL A 463 4.76 17.55 7.22
CA VAL A 463 5.53 17.85 5.99
C VAL A 463 6.20 16.59 5.45
N MET A 464 6.73 15.73 6.33
CA MET A 464 7.28 14.42 5.95
C MET A 464 6.21 13.52 5.33
N SER A 465 5.02 13.46 5.92
CA SER A 465 3.88 12.72 5.39
C SER A 465 3.45 13.22 4.01
N CYS A 466 3.39 14.55 3.82
CA CYS A 466 3.11 15.14 2.52
C CYS A 466 4.16 14.75 1.47
N LEU A 467 5.45 14.79 1.81
CA LEU A 467 6.51 14.35 0.90
C LEU A 467 6.38 12.88 0.52
N MET A 468 6.07 12.00 1.48
CA MET A 468 5.87 10.57 1.24
C MET A 468 4.68 10.29 0.30
N GLU A 469 3.59 11.05 0.40
CA GLU A 469 2.44 10.93 -0.50
C GLU A 469 2.71 11.39 -1.94
N ARG A 470 3.80 12.13 -2.17
CA ARG A 470 4.21 12.59 -3.51
C ARG A 470 5.20 11.65 -4.19
N ILE A 471 5.66 10.59 -3.53
CA ILE A 471 6.52 9.57 -4.15
C ILE A 471 5.79 8.95 -5.35
N GLY A 472 6.49 8.80 -6.48
CA GLY A 472 5.92 8.29 -7.74
C GLY A 472 5.13 9.32 -8.56
N THR A 473 4.94 10.55 -8.05
CA THR A 473 4.36 11.65 -8.84
C THR A 473 5.44 12.38 -9.65
N PRO A 474 5.10 13.03 -10.78
CA PRO A 474 6.08 13.77 -11.59
C PRO A 474 6.70 14.99 -10.87
N ILE A 475 6.17 15.38 -9.71
CA ILE A 475 6.66 16.50 -8.91
C ILE A 475 7.85 16.06 -8.01
N MET A 476 7.96 14.76 -7.72
CA MET A 476 9.03 14.23 -6.87
C MET A 476 10.37 14.20 -7.60
N LEU A 477 11.41 14.75 -6.97
CA LEU A 477 12.77 14.72 -7.50
C LEU A 477 13.51 13.45 -7.03
N PRO A 478 14.31 12.78 -7.89
CA PRO A 478 15.00 11.53 -7.53
C PRO A 478 15.88 11.65 -6.28
N ASN A 479 16.58 12.77 -6.12
CA ASN A 479 17.44 13.01 -4.95
C ASN A 479 16.63 13.19 -3.66
N CYS A 480 15.46 13.83 -3.74
CA CYS A 480 14.55 13.95 -2.59
C CYS A 480 13.96 12.59 -2.24
N GLU A 481 13.50 11.84 -3.23
CA GLU A 481 12.95 10.50 -3.05
C GLU A 481 13.95 9.57 -2.35
N GLN A 482 15.21 9.55 -2.81
CA GLN A 482 16.25 8.71 -2.21
C GLN A 482 16.53 9.09 -0.75
N ALA A 483 16.75 10.38 -0.47
CA ALA A 483 17.03 10.86 0.89
C ALA A 483 15.84 10.59 1.84
N LEU A 484 14.61 10.77 1.34
CA LEU A 484 13.39 10.56 2.11
C LEU A 484 13.20 9.08 2.47
N LEU A 485 13.43 8.17 1.52
CA LEU A 485 13.32 6.73 1.75
C LEU A 485 14.40 6.19 2.71
N ILE A 486 15.58 6.81 2.73
CA ILE A 486 16.63 6.46 3.69
C ILE A 486 16.16 6.76 5.12
N ILE A 487 15.56 7.92 5.38
CA ILE A 487 15.02 8.25 6.71
C ILE A 487 13.80 7.38 7.03
N GLU A 488 12.90 7.17 6.06
CA GLU A 488 11.73 6.32 6.23
C GLU A 488 12.11 4.90 6.66
N TYR A 489 13.22 4.34 6.16
CA TYR A 489 13.67 3.00 6.55
C TYR A 489 13.80 2.82 8.08
N PHE A 490 14.21 3.88 8.79
CA PHE A 490 14.35 3.86 10.26
C PHE A 490 13.03 4.18 10.94
N VAL A 491 12.31 5.20 10.46
CA VAL A 491 10.97 5.56 10.97
C VAL A 491 10.00 4.38 10.86
N ALA A 492 10.13 3.58 9.80
CA ALA A 492 9.32 2.41 9.58
C ALA A 492 9.68 1.22 10.50
N ARG A 493 10.86 1.16 11.08
CA ARG A 493 11.24 0.04 11.95
C ARG A 493 10.88 0.26 13.41
N ASP A 494 10.88 1.51 13.87
CA ASP A 494 10.50 1.86 15.22
C ASP A 494 9.26 2.75 15.21
N PHE A 495 8.13 2.20 15.68
CA PHE A 495 6.88 2.93 15.76
C PHE A 495 6.94 4.19 16.65
N LYS A 496 7.97 4.32 17.51
CA LYS A 496 8.25 5.51 18.33
C LYS A 496 8.78 6.70 17.51
N LEU A 497 9.32 6.44 16.32
CA LEU A 497 9.88 7.44 15.43
C LEU A 497 8.83 8.07 14.50
N ASP A 498 7.64 7.49 14.39
CA ASP A 498 6.48 8.12 13.73
C ASP A 498 5.60 8.81 14.81
N PRO A 499 5.59 10.17 14.87
CA PRO A 499 4.91 10.89 15.94
C PRO A 499 3.40 10.67 15.98
N GLN A 500 2.76 10.57 14.81
CA GLN A 500 1.31 10.40 14.71
C GLN A 500 0.90 8.98 15.11
N LEU A 501 1.63 7.98 14.60
CA LEU A 501 1.43 6.59 14.97
C LEU A 501 1.66 6.39 16.48
N TYR A 502 2.76 6.89 17.04
CA TYR A 502 3.03 6.76 18.47
C TYR A 502 1.94 7.42 19.32
N LYS A 503 1.57 8.67 19.02
CA LYS A 503 0.55 9.43 19.76
C LYS A 503 -0.80 8.71 19.80
N HIS A 504 -1.24 8.15 18.67
CA HIS A 504 -2.56 7.52 18.57
C HIS A 504 -2.56 6.03 18.95
N CYS A 505 -1.46 5.32 18.78
CA CYS A 505 -1.38 3.88 19.02
C CYS A 505 -0.66 3.44 20.30
N ARG A 506 0.01 4.33 21.04
CA ARG A 506 0.78 3.97 22.25
C ARG A 506 -0.01 3.09 23.22
N ASP A 507 -1.23 3.48 23.57
CA ASP A 507 -2.01 2.72 24.54
C ASP A 507 -2.41 1.34 24.02
N ASP A 508 -2.78 1.25 22.74
CA ASP A 508 -3.15 -0.01 22.11
C ASP A 508 -1.92 -0.91 21.94
N ALA A 509 -0.75 -0.34 21.68
CA ALA A 509 0.54 -1.03 21.63
C ALA A 509 0.95 -1.56 23.02
N ILE A 510 0.72 -0.81 24.09
CA ILE A 510 0.95 -1.29 25.47
C ILE A 510 -0.02 -2.43 25.80
N LYS A 511 -1.30 -2.28 25.43
CA LYS A 511 -2.36 -3.23 25.75
C LYS A 511 -2.22 -4.56 25.02
N TYR A 512 -2.01 -4.52 23.71
CA TYR A 512 -2.05 -5.70 22.84
C TYR A 512 -0.67 -6.19 22.43
N CYS A 513 0.30 -5.29 22.29
CA CYS A 513 1.62 -5.58 21.72
C CYS A 513 2.77 -5.50 22.74
N ARG A 514 2.45 -5.32 24.03
CA ARG A 514 3.41 -5.26 25.15
C ARG A 514 4.49 -4.18 25.00
N ALA A 515 4.17 -3.06 24.37
CA ALA A 515 5.06 -1.90 24.32
C ALA A 515 5.34 -1.36 25.74
N LYS A 516 6.53 -0.77 25.92
CA LYS A 516 6.93 -0.04 27.13
C LYS A 516 6.07 1.21 27.31
N ARG A 517 5.95 1.64 28.55
CA ARG A 517 5.12 2.78 28.93
C ARG A 517 5.76 4.12 28.61
N GLN A 518 7.10 4.25 28.66
CA GLN A 518 7.82 5.49 28.39
C GLN A 518 8.53 5.43 27.03
N TRP A 519 8.63 6.58 26.37
CA TRP A 519 9.21 6.71 25.02
C TRP A 519 10.76 6.61 25.06
N ASP A 520 11.36 7.07 26.16
CA ASP A 520 12.79 7.28 26.38
C ASP A 520 13.49 6.22 27.27
N ASP A 521 12.81 5.13 27.65
CA ASP A 521 13.37 4.06 28.49
C ASP A 521 14.66 3.44 27.87
N ALA A 522 15.83 3.88 28.36
CA ALA A 522 17.16 3.50 27.89
C ALA A 522 17.80 2.33 28.68
N GLN A 523 17.11 1.80 29.69
CA GLN A 523 17.68 0.89 30.69
C GLN A 523 17.90 -0.56 30.24
N ASP A 524 17.55 -0.92 29.00
CA ASP A 524 17.95 -2.22 28.42
C ASP A 524 18.18 -2.07 26.91
N VAL A 525 19.43 -1.81 26.54
CA VAL A 525 19.89 -1.69 25.14
C VAL A 525 20.18 -3.07 24.53
N GLN A 526 20.32 -4.09 25.37
CA GLN A 526 20.52 -5.48 24.95
C GLN A 526 19.21 -6.26 25.07
N MET A 527 18.73 -6.77 23.93
CA MET A 527 17.55 -7.65 23.80
C MET A 527 16.20 -6.99 24.15
N ASP A 528 15.87 -5.89 23.47
CA ASP A 528 14.57 -5.24 23.60
C ASP A 528 13.58 -5.69 22.50
N PRO A 529 12.43 -6.31 22.82
CA PRO A 529 11.35 -6.65 21.88
C PRO A 529 10.80 -5.45 21.10
N GLU A 530 11.05 -4.23 21.56
CA GLU A 530 10.59 -2.99 20.92
C GLU A 530 11.41 -2.55 19.70
N ARG A 531 12.66 -3.02 19.56
CA ARG A 531 13.54 -2.64 18.43
C ARG A 531 13.35 -3.51 17.19
N GLY A 532 12.58 -4.60 17.32
CA GLY A 532 12.19 -5.45 16.20
C GLY A 532 10.84 -5.03 15.60
N PRO A 533 10.52 -5.48 14.37
CA PRO A 533 9.24 -5.26 13.71
C PRO A 533 8.11 -6.07 14.39
N MET A 534 8.00 -6.07 15.71
CA MET A 534 6.96 -6.84 16.40
C MET A 534 5.78 -5.96 16.81
N ILE A 535 6.00 -4.68 17.14
CA ILE A 535 4.90 -3.80 17.57
C ILE A 535 4.02 -3.42 16.40
N LEU A 536 4.59 -2.91 15.31
CA LEU A 536 3.76 -2.48 14.19
C LEU A 536 3.11 -3.66 13.45
N PRO A 537 3.79 -4.78 13.15
CA PRO A 537 3.13 -6.00 12.67
C PRO A 537 2.11 -6.58 13.64
N CYS A 538 2.28 -6.42 14.96
CA CYS A 538 1.22 -6.73 15.92
C CYS A 538 0.03 -5.78 15.75
N LEU A 539 0.24 -4.46 15.77
CA LEU A 539 -0.81 -3.45 15.54
C LEU A 539 -1.53 -3.70 14.20
N HIS A 540 -0.79 -4.02 13.13
CA HIS A 540 -1.32 -4.41 11.84
C HIS A 540 -2.26 -5.62 11.94
N ARG A 541 -1.82 -6.69 12.60
CA ARG A 541 -2.64 -7.88 12.84
C ARG A 541 -3.90 -7.56 13.64
N MET A 542 -3.81 -6.65 14.61
CA MET A 542 -4.96 -6.20 15.40
C MET A 542 -5.89 -5.27 14.59
N ALA A 543 -5.36 -4.49 13.65
CA ALA A 543 -6.13 -3.62 12.76
C ALA A 543 -7.05 -4.45 11.85
N TYR A 544 -6.52 -5.56 11.33
CA TYR A 544 -7.21 -6.46 10.39
C TYR A 544 -7.64 -7.79 11.04
N SER A 545 -7.82 -7.81 12.37
CA SER A 545 -8.34 -9.00 13.06
C SER A 545 -9.82 -9.20 12.75
N ASP A 546 -10.21 -10.46 12.54
CA ASP A 546 -11.60 -10.90 12.36
C ASP A 546 -12.42 -10.84 13.67
N ASP A 547 -11.77 -10.68 14.83
CA ASP A 547 -12.42 -10.61 16.14
C ASP A 547 -12.83 -9.16 16.49
N ASP A 548 -14.12 -8.83 16.35
CA ASP A 548 -14.69 -7.51 16.67
C ASP A 548 -14.41 -7.03 18.12
N LYS A 549 -14.13 -7.97 19.04
CA LYS A 549 -13.81 -7.69 20.44
C LYS A 549 -12.35 -7.26 20.68
N GLN A 550 -11.47 -7.47 19.72
CA GLN A 550 -10.04 -7.19 19.81
C GLN A 550 -9.59 -6.28 18.66
N THR A 551 -10.19 -5.09 18.57
CA THR A 551 -9.87 -4.09 17.54
C THR A 551 -9.14 -2.88 18.13
N LEU A 552 -8.34 -2.23 17.30
CA LEU A 552 -7.67 -0.97 17.63
C LEU A 552 -8.68 0.18 17.78
N ARG A 553 -8.31 1.24 18.50
CA ARG A 553 -9.07 2.50 18.50
C ARG A 553 -9.11 3.09 17.10
N LYS A 554 -10.17 3.83 16.77
CA LYS A 554 -10.38 4.43 15.43
C LYS A 554 -9.20 5.27 14.94
N ASP A 555 -8.61 6.09 15.81
CA ASP A 555 -7.47 6.93 15.42
C ASP A 555 -6.20 6.11 15.25
N CYS A 556 -5.94 5.12 16.11
CA CYS A 556 -4.83 4.19 15.92
C CYS A 556 -4.98 3.38 14.63
N PHE A 557 -6.18 2.88 14.34
CA PHE A 557 -6.47 2.17 13.10
C PHE A 557 -6.18 3.03 11.86
N ARG A 558 -6.58 4.31 11.89
CA ARG A 558 -6.29 5.27 10.79
C ARG A 558 -4.78 5.46 10.60
N GLU A 559 -4.02 5.60 11.68
CA GLU A 559 -2.57 5.78 11.60
C GLU A 559 -1.83 4.52 11.15
N VAL A 560 -2.22 3.34 11.65
CA VAL A 560 -1.68 2.06 11.15
C VAL A 560 -1.93 1.94 9.65
N LYS A 561 -3.13 2.30 9.19
CA LYS A 561 -3.50 2.29 7.78
C LYS A 561 -2.68 3.28 6.94
N ARG A 562 -2.46 4.51 7.42
CA ARG A 562 -1.56 5.49 6.79
C ARG A 562 -0.14 4.93 6.64
N VAL A 563 0.42 4.40 7.72
CA VAL A 563 1.78 3.87 7.75
C VAL A 563 1.94 2.65 6.83
N MET A 564 0.94 1.76 6.78
CA MET A 564 0.96 0.63 5.84
C MET A 564 0.91 1.09 4.38
N ARG A 565 0.09 2.10 4.07
CA ARG A 565 0.04 2.69 2.72
C ARG A 565 1.37 3.34 2.34
N GLN A 566 2.00 4.10 3.24
CA GLN A 566 3.30 4.73 2.99
C GLN A 566 4.39 3.68 2.75
N ARG A 567 4.37 2.57 3.49
CA ARG A 567 5.29 1.44 3.27
C ARG A 567 5.06 0.75 1.95
N ALA A 568 3.79 0.49 1.61
CA ALA A 568 3.43 -0.10 0.33
C ALA A 568 3.92 0.77 -0.83
N ILE A 569 3.98 2.10 -0.71
CA ILE A 569 4.53 3.00 -1.75
C ILE A 569 6.07 3.02 -1.79
N SER A 570 6.73 2.87 -0.63
CA SER A 570 8.21 2.95 -0.51
C SER A 570 8.97 1.76 -1.13
N VAL A 571 8.24 0.69 -1.46
CA VAL A 571 8.63 -0.69 -1.84
C VAL A 571 10.13 -1.03 -1.85
N ASP A 572 10.63 -1.35 -0.66
CA ASP A 572 11.46 -2.54 -0.48
C ASP A 572 10.53 -3.71 -0.10
N LEU A 573 10.92 -4.94 -0.44
CA LEU A 573 10.20 -6.15 -0.01
C LEU A 573 10.04 -6.14 1.52
N MET A 574 8.87 -6.52 2.04
CA MET A 574 8.67 -6.62 3.49
C MET A 574 9.75 -7.52 4.10
N PRO A 575 10.40 -7.15 5.23
CA PRO A 575 11.45 -7.95 5.83
C PRO A 575 11.02 -9.39 6.10
N GLU A 576 9.77 -9.60 6.51
CA GLU A 576 9.20 -10.93 6.76
C GLU A 576 9.00 -11.77 5.50
N VAL A 577 8.97 -11.16 4.31
CA VAL A 577 8.95 -11.89 3.03
C VAL A 577 10.38 -12.05 2.52
N GLU A 578 11.19 -11.01 2.61
CA GLU A 578 12.60 -11.01 2.19
C GLU A 578 13.42 -12.11 2.88
N ASP A 579 13.29 -12.24 4.21
CA ASP A 579 14.06 -13.22 5.00
C ASP A 579 13.80 -14.67 4.55
N TYR A 580 12.56 -15.01 4.18
CA TYR A 580 12.19 -16.37 3.74
C TYR A 580 12.32 -16.57 2.24
N CYS A 581 12.26 -15.49 1.44
CA CYS A 581 12.29 -15.54 -0.01
C CYS A 581 13.65 -15.18 -0.62
N LEU A 582 14.68 -14.87 0.17
CA LEU A 582 15.99 -14.44 -0.33
C LEU A 582 16.59 -15.40 -1.38
N SER A 583 16.49 -16.70 -1.12
CA SER A 583 16.94 -17.75 -2.05
C SER A 583 16.15 -17.72 -3.36
N ASP A 584 14.81 -17.70 -3.28
CA ASP A 584 13.92 -17.70 -4.45
C ASP A 584 14.03 -16.42 -5.27
N LEU A 585 14.21 -15.27 -4.63
CA LEU A 585 14.48 -13.99 -5.31
C LEU A 585 15.75 -14.06 -6.13
N SER A 586 16.82 -14.65 -5.58
CA SER A 586 18.08 -14.80 -6.29
C SER A 586 17.98 -15.78 -7.47
N LEU A 587 17.12 -16.80 -7.37
CA LEU A 587 16.95 -17.84 -8.37
C LEU A 587 16.02 -17.42 -9.51
N PHE A 588 14.89 -16.78 -9.19
CA PHE A 588 13.81 -16.49 -10.14
C PHE A 588 13.66 -15.00 -10.50
N CYS A 589 14.13 -14.09 -9.63
CA CYS A 589 13.82 -12.65 -9.72
C CYS A 589 15.07 -11.75 -9.75
N GLY A 590 16.26 -12.29 -10.02
CA GLY A 590 17.53 -11.55 -9.93
C GLY A 590 17.67 -10.34 -10.86
N GLU A 591 16.88 -10.26 -11.94
CA GLU A 591 16.89 -9.15 -12.90
C GLU A 591 15.86 -8.04 -12.55
N ARG A 592 14.84 -8.36 -11.75
CA ARG A 592 13.76 -7.42 -11.38
C ARG A 592 14.09 -6.72 -10.06
N THR A 593 14.99 -5.74 -10.12
CA THR A 593 15.49 -5.04 -8.92
C THR A 593 14.80 -3.72 -8.60
N GLU A 594 13.90 -3.26 -9.47
CA GLU A 594 13.08 -2.07 -9.29
C GLU A 594 12.10 -2.23 -8.10
N LYS A 595 11.75 -1.11 -7.46
CA LYS A 595 10.87 -1.08 -6.28
C LYS A 595 9.53 -1.74 -6.60
N GLY A 596 9.20 -2.82 -5.88
CA GLY A 596 7.94 -3.58 -6.02
C GLY A 596 7.89 -4.61 -7.13
N ALA A 597 8.85 -4.61 -8.05
CA ALA A 597 8.97 -5.63 -9.08
C ALA A 597 9.31 -7.02 -8.50
N GLU A 598 9.91 -7.06 -7.30
CA GLU A 598 10.30 -8.27 -6.58
C GLU A 598 9.08 -9.03 -6.04
N MET A 599 8.18 -8.33 -5.34
CA MET A 599 6.93 -8.93 -4.87
C MET A 599 6.06 -9.37 -6.04
N GLU A 600 5.93 -8.52 -7.08
CA GLU A 600 5.22 -8.89 -8.30
C GLU A 600 5.83 -10.14 -8.96
N CYS A 601 7.17 -10.25 -8.99
CA CYS A 601 7.86 -11.42 -9.51
C CYS A 601 7.56 -12.68 -8.67
N LEU A 602 7.66 -12.60 -7.35
CA LEU A 602 7.34 -13.70 -6.44
C LEU A 602 5.87 -14.13 -6.60
N GLN A 603 4.93 -13.18 -6.67
CA GLN A 603 3.52 -13.44 -6.93
C GLN A 603 3.33 -14.12 -8.30
N ASN A 604 4.04 -13.67 -9.33
CA ASN A 604 4.06 -14.26 -10.67
C ASN A 604 4.71 -15.65 -10.71
N LYS A 605 5.57 -16.00 -9.75
CA LYS A 605 6.28 -17.28 -9.66
C LYS A 605 5.82 -18.17 -8.50
N LEU A 606 4.69 -17.87 -7.86
CA LEU A 606 4.17 -18.55 -6.66
C LEU A 606 4.18 -20.10 -6.68
N GLU A 607 4.00 -20.73 -7.84
CA GLU A 607 4.01 -22.19 -7.98
C GLU A 607 5.42 -22.80 -7.98
N GLU A 608 6.43 -22.02 -8.37
CA GLU A 608 7.85 -22.40 -8.47
C GLU A 608 8.63 -22.11 -7.17
N LEU A 609 8.03 -21.36 -6.24
CA LEU A 609 8.66 -20.97 -4.96
C LEU A 609 8.79 -22.14 -3.97
N GLN A 610 9.78 -22.03 -3.08
CA GLN A 610 9.93 -22.94 -1.95
C GLN A 610 8.75 -22.83 -0.97
N PRO A 611 8.41 -23.89 -0.19
CA PRO A 611 7.23 -23.92 0.66
C PRO A 611 7.16 -22.78 1.68
N GLU A 612 8.29 -22.39 2.29
CA GLU A 612 8.31 -21.30 3.27
C GLU A 612 8.06 -19.95 2.60
N CYS A 613 8.77 -19.64 1.51
CA CYS A 613 8.55 -18.41 0.74
C CYS A 613 7.14 -18.35 0.17
N LYS A 614 6.64 -19.45 -0.41
CA LYS A 614 5.28 -19.56 -0.93
C LYS A 614 4.22 -19.27 0.12
N ALA A 615 4.38 -19.77 1.35
CA ALA A 615 3.45 -19.50 2.44
C ALA A 615 3.41 -18.01 2.81
N MET A 616 4.58 -17.36 2.88
CA MET A 616 4.68 -15.94 3.19
C MET A 616 4.09 -15.05 2.08
N VAL A 617 4.42 -15.33 0.82
CA VAL A 617 3.86 -14.60 -0.33
C VAL A 617 2.34 -14.82 -0.42
N THR A 618 1.85 -16.04 -0.20
CA THR A 618 0.40 -16.33 -0.18
C THR A 618 -0.32 -15.51 0.89
N LYS A 619 0.23 -15.47 2.10
CA LYS A 619 -0.36 -14.71 3.20
C LYS A 619 -0.39 -13.21 2.90
N TYR A 620 0.70 -12.67 2.37
CA TYR A 620 0.77 -11.26 2.01
C TYR A 620 -0.21 -10.91 0.87
N THR A 621 -0.27 -11.71 -0.20
CA THR A 621 -1.24 -11.51 -1.29
C THR A 621 -2.69 -11.66 -0.83
N GLU A 622 -2.97 -12.49 0.17
CA GLU A 622 -4.29 -12.58 0.81
C GLU A 622 -4.66 -11.28 1.54
N GLU A 623 -3.70 -10.67 2.26
CA GLU A 623 -3.88 -9.37 2.92
C GLU A 623 -4.09 -8.23 1.91
N GLU A 624 -3.34 -8.21 0.81
CA GLU A 624 -3.54 -7.26 -0.32
C GLU A 624 -4.89 -7.44 -1.02
N ALA A 625 -5.35 -8.70 -1.17
CA ALA A 625 -6.66 -8.98 -1.76
C ALA A 625 -7.82 -8.53 -0.87
N ALA A 626 -7.66 -8.64 0.44
CA ALA A 626 -8.64 -8.18 1.41
C ALA A 626 -8.65 -6.65 1.55
N ASN A 627 -7.50 -6.00 1.33
CA ASN A 627 -7.33 -4.55 1.50
C ASN A 627 -6.55 -3.96 0.33
N VAL A 628 -7.26 -3.43 -0.67
CA VAL A 628 -6.67 -2.88 -1.90
C VAL A 628 -5.67 -1.76 -1.62
N GLU A 629 -5.79 -1.08 -0.48
CA GLU A 629 -4.85 -0.04 -0.05
C GLU A 629 -3.43 -0.52 0.20
N LEU A 630 -3.25 -1.82 0.43
CA LEU A 630 -1.94 -2.44 0.56
C LEU A 630 -1.33 -2.78 -0.81
N ASN A 631 -2.11 -2.76 -1.90
CA ASN A 631 -1.62 -3.00 -3.25
C ASN A 631 -1.13 -1.68 -3.88
N PRO A 632 0.18 -1.45 -4.01
CA PRO A 632 0.72 -0.16 -4.44
C PRO A 632 0.46 0.16 -5.91
N VAL A 633 0.37 -0.87 -6.76
CA VAL A 633 0.08 -0.69 -8.19
C VAL A 633 -1.36 -0.21 -8.37
N ILE A 634 -2.32 -0.84 -7.70
CA ILE A 634 -3.73 -0.43 -7.77
C ILE A 634 -3.91 0.95 -7.13
N MET A 635 -3.30 1.21 -5.97
CA MET A 635 -3.44 2.51 -5.30
C MET A 635 -2.83 3.68 -6.07
N SER A 636 -1.72 3.48 -6.77
CA SER A 636 -1.08 4.55 -7.54
C SER A 636 -1.81 4.80 -8.87
N VAL A 637 -2.31 3.75 -9.51
CA VAL A 637 -2.88 3.84 -10.85
C VAL A 637 -4.40 4.05 -10.84
N CYS A 638 -5.13 3.44 -9.90
CA CYS A 638 -6.60 3.46 -9.86
C CYS A 638 -7.19 4.43 -8.82
N ALA A 639 -6.40 5.32 -8.21
CA ALA A 639 -6.88 6.23 -7.15
C ALA A 639 -8.10 7.06 -7.57
N GLU A 640 -8.12 7.57 -8.80
CA GLU A 640 -9.23 8.37 -9.33
C GLU A 640 -10.49 7.51 -9.52
N ALA A 641 -10.34 6.32 -10.11
CA ALA A 641 -11.43 5.36 -10.29
C ALA A 641 -12.05 4.94 -8.95
N MET A 642 -11.23 4.72 -7.92
CA MET A 642 -11.71 4.40 -6.56
C MET A 642 -12.55 5.53 -5.97
N GLN A 643 -12.15 6.79 -6.18
CA GLN A 643 -12.90 7.95 -5.69
C GLN A 643 -14.21 8.17 -6.46
N GLN A 644 -14.23 7.94 -7.77
CA GLN A 644 -15.40 8.19 -8.61
C GLN A 644 -16.48 7.10 -8.46
N HIS A 645 -16.07 5.82 -8.48
CA HIS A 645 -17.03 4.69 -8.50
C HIS A 645 -17.22 4.01 -7.15
N CYS A 646 -16.22 4.09 -6.27
CA CYS A 646 -16.16 3.27 -5.04
C CYS A 646 -16.00 4.13 -3.76
N SER A 647 -16.47 5.38 -3.78
CA SER A 647 -16.30 6.35 -2.68
C SER A 647 -16.89 5.89 -1.35
N ASP A 648 -18.05 5.21 -1.36
CA ASP A 648 -18.68 4.67 -0.15
C ASP A 648 -17.78 3.65 0.57
N ILE A 649 -17.03 2.86 -0.21
CA ILE A 649 -16.12 1.83 0.33
C ILE A 649 -14.87 2.50 0.93
N LEU A 650 -14.32 3.53 0.26
CA LEU A 650 -13.21 4.33 0.78
C LEU A 650 -13.52 4.95 2.14
N GLN A 651 -14.75 5.42 2.35
CA GLN A 651 -15.18 6.07 3.59
C GLN A 651 -15.41 5.07 4.74
N SER A 652 -15.79 3.83 4.43
CA SER A 652 -16.10 2.80 5.43
C SER A 652 -14.86 2.29 6.20
N GLY A 653 -13.67 2.44 5.63
CA GLY A 653 -12.39 2.11 6.27
C GLY A 653 -12.00 0.63 6.27
N LYS A 654 -12.96 -0.31 6.12
CA LYS A 654 -12.71 -1.76 5.96
C LYS A 654 -13.17 -2.23 4.59
N ASP A 655 -12.21 -2.66 3.78
CA ASP A 655 -12.43 -3.08 2.40
C ASP A 655 -12.97 -4.52 2.32
N ASN A 656 -12.35 -5.46 3.03
CA ASN A 656 -12.66 -6.91 2.99
C ASN A 656 -12.79 -7.47 1.55
N GLY A 657 -12.10 -6.86 0.58
CA GLY A 657 -12.13 -7.17 -0.86
C GLY A 657 -13.26 -6.51 -1.66
N ASN A 658 -14.11 -5.68 -1.05
CA ASN A 658 -15.22 -5.00 -1.73
C ASN A 658 -14.75 -3.97 -2.77
N MET A 659 -13.63 -3.29 -2.51
CA MET A 659 -13.03 -2.32 -3.38
C MET A 659 -12.59 -2.97 -4.69
N MET A 660 -11.91 -4.12 -4.60
CA MET A 660 -11.48 -4.85 -5.79
C MET A 660 -12.69 -5.34 -6.59
N ASP A 661 -13.72 -5.86 -5.93
CA ASP A 661 -14.97 -6.24 -6.60
C ASP A 661 -15.65 -5.06 -7.30
N CYS A 662 -15.65 -3.88 -6.67
CA CYS A 662 -16.17 -2.64 -7.25
C CYS A 662 -15.36 -2.23 -8.50
N LEU A 663 -14.03 -2.19 -8.39
CA LEU A 663 -13.15 -1.89 -9.52
C LEU A 663 -13.33 -2.89 -10.68
N ILE A 664 -13.47 -4.19 -10.39
CA ILE A 664 -13.74 -5.22 -11.40
C ILE A 664 -15.11 -5.01 -12.06
N ALA A 665 -16.14 -4.62 -11.32
CA ALA A 665 -17.46 -4.35 -11.88
C ALA A 665 -17.47 -3.16 -12.85
N HIS A 666 -16.64 -2.14 -12.57
CA HIS A 666 -16.55 -0.89 -13.34
C HIS A 666 -15.38 -0.85 -14.34
N LYS A 667 -14.50 -1.87 -14.41
CA LYS A 667 -13.32 -1.87 -15.30
C LYS A 667 -13.65 -1.68 -16.79
N ASN A 668 -14.88 -2.03 -17.18
CA ASN A 668 -15.39 -1.89 -18.54
C ASN A 668 -16.26 -0.64 -18.72
N ASP A 669 -16.30 0.30 -17.79
CA ASP A 669 -16.99 1.58 -18.01
C ASP A 669 -16.17 2.52 -18.90
N ALA A 670 -16.82 3.51 -19.49
CA ALA A 670 -16.26 4.31 -20.59
C ALA A 670 -15.01 5.12 -20.20
N ASP A 671 -14.91 5.49 -18.93
CA ASP A 671 -13.81 6.21 -18.30
C ASP A 671 -12.64 5.28 -17.96
N LEU A 672 -12.86 4.14 -17.30
CA LEU A 672 -11.80 3.15 -17.03
C LEU A 672 -11.27 2.48 -18.31
N ARG A 673 -12.09 2.34 -19.37
CA ARG A 673 -11.60 1.89 -20.68
C ARG A 673 -10.58 2.86 -21.30
N LYS A 674 -10.66 4.15 -20.98
CA LYS A 674 -9.70 5.16 -21.46
C LYS A 674 -8.41 5.12 -20.65
N ASP A 675 -8.50 4.87 -19.35
CA ASP A 675 -7.33 4.65 -18.50
C ASP A 675 -6.83 3.19 -18.60
N LEU A 676 -6.08 2.93 -19.67
CA LEU A 676 -5.48 1.63 -19.95
C LEU A 676 -4.58 1.13 -18.81
N ARG A 677 -4.00 2.04 -18.00
CA ARG A 677 -3.10 1.64 -16.92
C ARG A 677 -3.89 1.03 -15.77
N CYS A 678 -4.95 1.70 -15.31
CA CYS A 678 -5.77 1.18 -14.21
C CYS A 678 -6.45 -0.13 -14.61
N ARG A 679 -7.01 -0.18 -15.82
CA ARG A 679 -7.60 -1.41 -16.35
C ARG A 679 -6.60 -2.57 -16.41
N ALA A 680 -5.38 -2.33 -16.92
CA ALA A 680 -4.35 -3.37 -16.97
C ALA A 680 -3.93 -3.85 -15.58
N ALA A 681 -3.85 -2.94 -14.59
CA ALA A 681 -3.55 -3.30 -13.21
C ALA A 681 -4.65 -4.20 -12.60
N ILE A 682 -5.93 -3.86 -12.83
CA ILE A 682 -7.08 -4.68 -12.39
C ILE A 682 -7.03 -6.07 -13.06
N GLU A 683 -6.86 -6.13 -14.38
CA GLU A 683 -6.79 -7.39 -15.12
C GLU A 683 -5.61 -8.25 -14.66
N HIS A 684 -4.45 -7.64 -14.38
CA HIS A 684 -3.30 -8.34 -13.84
C HIS A 684 -3.59 -8.94 -12.46
N PHE A 685 -4.22 -8.18 -11.56
CA PHE A 685 -4.63 -8.70 -10.26
C PHE A 685 -5.67 -9.83 -10.38
N GLN A 686 -6.60 -9.74 -11.33
CA GLN A 686 -7.54 -10.83 -11.61
C GLN A 686 -6.81 -12.12 -11.99
N ILE A 687 -5.71 -12.06 -12.76
CA ILE A 687 -4.87 -13.22 -13.11
C ILE A 687 -4.16 -13.78 -11.88
N ILE A 688 -3.56 -12.93 -11.04
CA ILE A 688 -2.93 -13.36 -9.78
C ILE A 688 -3.94 -14.10 -8.89
N SER A 689 -5.17 -13.59 -8.80
CA SER A 689 -6.26 -14.20 -8.00
C SER A 689 -6.60 -15.64 -8.41
N LEU A 690 -6.25 -16.07 -9.63
CA LEU A 690 -6.53 -17.41 -10.12
C LEU A 690 -5.60 -18.48 -9.51
N LYS A 691 -4.43 -18.07 -9.03
CA LYS A 691 -3.42 -18.97 -8.47
C LYS A 691 -3.87 -19.63 -7.17
N SER A 692 -4.71 -18.95 -6.40
CA SER A 692 -5.26 -19.47 -5.15
C SER A 692 -6.63 -18.87 -4.86
N TYR A 693 -7.58 -19.72 -4.46
CA TYR A 693 -8.93 -19.24 -4.09
C TYR A 693 -8.93 -18.37 -2.82
N HIS A 694 -7.83 -18.36 -2.06
CA HIS A 694 -7.62 -17.50 -0.90
C HIS A 694 -7.47 -16.02 -1.28
N PHE A 695 -7.04 -15.70 -2.51
CA PHE A 695 -6.84 -14.33 -2.99
C PHE A 695 -8.15 -13.64 -3.38
N THR A 696 -9.28 -14.13 -2.88
CA THR A 696 -10.59 -13.51 -3.01
C THR A 696 -11.37 -13.81 -1.75
N THR A 697 -11.40 -12.87 -0.81
CA THR A 697 -12.01 -13.00 0.52
C THR A 697 -13.43 -13.56 0.46
N LYS A 698 -14.31 -12.95 -0.35
CA LYS A 698 -15.71 -13.43 -0.49
C LYS A 698 -15.81 -14.85 -1.01
N PHE A 699 -14.93 -15.26 -1.93
CA PHE A 699 -14.92 -16.63 -2.45
C PHE A 699 -14.43 -17.61 -1.37
N LYS A 700 -13.31 -17.29 -0.70
CA LYS A 700 -12.76 -18.05 0.41
C LYS A 700 -13.82 -18.26 1.50
N ASP A 701 -14.42 -17.19 2.00
CA ASP A 701 -15.34 -17.26 3.14
C ASP A 701 -16.61 -18.03 2.80
N ALA A 702 -17.14 -17.87 1.58
CA ALA A 702 -18.32 -18.59 1.13
C ALA A 702 -18.05 -20.08 0.82
N CYS A 703 -16.90 -20.41 0.22
CA CYS A 703 -16.66 -21.73 -0.37
C CYS A 703 -15.71 -22.64 0.40
N ARG A 704 -14.85 -22.14 1.31
CA ARG A 704 -13.78 -22.92 1.99
C ARG A 704 -14.23 -24.29 2.53
N PRO A 705 -15.35 -24.43 3.27
CA PRO A 705 -15.80 -25.74 3.79
C PRO A 705 -16.11 -26.75 2.68
N TRP A 706 -16.59 -26.27 1.54
CA TRP A 706 -17.02 -27.07 0.40
C TRP A 706 -15.86 -27.46 -0.50
N VAL A 707 -14.86 -26.59 -0.62
CA VAL A 707 -13.58 -26.91 -1.28
C VAL A 707 -12.91 -28.07 -0.58
N SER A 708 -12.79 -28.02 0.76
CA SER A 708 -12.19 -29.13 1.53
C SER A 708 -12.97 -30.44 1.45
N ARG A 709 -14.26 -30.39 1.12
CA ARG A 709 -15.12 -31.57 1.04
C ARG A 709 -15.10 -32.22 -0.35
N PHE A 710 -15.20 -31.41 -1.40
CA PHE A 710 -15.42 -31.90 -2.77
C PHE A 710 -14.18 -31.79 -3.67
N CYS A 711 -13.25 -30.89 -3.38
CA CYS A 711 -12.18 -30.48 -4.29
C CYS A 711 -10.78 -30.58 -3.65
N VAL A 712 -10.51 -31.65 -2.89
CA VAL A 712 -9.25 -31.84 -2.14
C VAL A 712 -8.00 -31.83 -3.03
N ALA A 713 -8.13 -32.31 -4.28
CA ALA A 713 -7.03 -32.38 -5.23
C ALA A 713 -6.77 -31.05 -5.98
N SER A 714 -7.60 -30.03 -5.79
CA SER A 714 -7.50 -28.76 -6.52
C SER A 714 -6.55 -27.80 -5.81
N ALA A 715 -5.52 -27.32 -6.52
CA ALA A 715 -4.54 -26.39 -5.98
C ALA A 715 -4.85 -24.92 -6.34
N THR A 716 -5.38 -24.68 -7.53
CA THR A 716 -5.65 -23.32 -8.05
C THR A 716 -7.13 -22.95 -7.94
N LYS A 717 -7.45 -21.64 -7.96
CA LYS A 717 -8.85 -21.17 -7.96
C LYS A 717 -9.63 -21.71 -9.16
N ASN A 718 -9.01 -21.78 -10.33
CA ASN A 718 -9.64 -22.31 -11.54
C ASN A 718 -10.03 -23.78 -11.41
N GLU A 719 -9.20 -24.60 -10.78
CA GLU A 719 -9.53 -26.00 -10.51
C GLU A 719 -10.67 -26.15 -9.51
N VAL A 720 -10.66 -25.33 -8.47
CA VAL A 720 -11.74 -25.29 -7.48
C VAL A 720 -13.06 -24.89 -8.14
N VAL A 721 -13.06 -23.86 -8.99
CA VAL A 721 -14.24 -23.39 -9.73
C VAL A 721 -14.75 -24.47 -10.69
N ALA A 722 -13.86 -25.14 -11.43
CA ALA A 722 -14.22 -26.24 -12.32
C ALA A 722 -14.86 -27.41 -11.53
N CYS A 723 -14.27 -27.80 -10.41
CA CYS A 723 -14.79 -28.84 -9.52
C CYS A 723 -16.17 -28.48 -8.94
N LEU A 724 -16.32 -27.31 -8.33
CA LEU A 724 -17.59 -26.88 -7.73
C LEU A 724 -18.69 -26.65 -8.77
N SER A 725 -18.34 -26.13 -9.95
CA SER A 725 -19.30 -25.96 -11.05
C SER A 725 -19.82 -27.29 -11.58
N GLU A 726 -18.99 -28.34 -11.62
CA GLU A 726 -19.43 -29.68 -11.97
C GLU A 726 -20.43 -30.25 -10.94
N VAL A 727 -20.18 -30.05 -9.64
CA VAL A 727 -21.12 -30.44 -8.58
C VAL A 727 -22.45 -29.69 -8.76
N MET A 728 -22.41 -28.37 -8.94
CA MET A 728 -23.61 -27.53 -9.16
C MET A 728 -24.41 -27.96 -10.40
N ARG A 729 -23.72 -28.28 -11.50
CA ARG A 729 -24.33 -28.76 -12.74
C ARG A 729 -25.04 -30.10 -12.53
N ASN A 730 -24.37 -31.05 -11.87
CA ASN A 730 -24.92 -32.38 -11.62
C ASN A 730 -26.17 -32.32 -10.72
N ASP A 731 -26.17 -31.45 -9.70
CA ASP A 731 -27.35 -31.20 -8.87
C ASP A 731 -28.53 -30.68 -9.69
N THR A 732 -28.25 -29.73 -10.60
CA THR A 732 -29.27 -29.12 -11.47
C THR A 732 -29.88 -30.13 -12.43
N ILE A 733 -29.05 -30.93 -13.11
CA ILE A 733 -29.51 -31.94 -14.08
C ILE A 733 -30.33 -33.04 -13.39
N LYS A 734 -29.91 -33.47 -12.19
CA LYS A 734 -30.62 -34.50 -11.43
C LYS A 734 -31.86 -33.97 -10.67
N ALA A 735 -32.16 -32.67 -10.80
CA ALA A 735 -33.18 -31.97 -10.02
C ALA A 735 -33.06 -32.25 -8.50
N GLN A 736 -31.82 -32.36 -8.01
CA GLN A 736 -31.51 -32.61 -6.60
C GLN A 736 -31.45 -31.29 -5.83
N ARG A 737 -31.61 -31.37 -4.50
CA ARG A 737 -31.39 -30.20 -3.64
C ARG A 737 -29.91 -29.78 -3.74
N PRO A 738 -29.61 -28.49 -3.94
CA PRO A 738 -28.23 -28.03 -4.09
C PRO A 738 -27.38 -28.40 -2.86
N GLN A 739 -26.25 -29.07 -3.08
CA GLN A 739 -25.32 -29.47 -2.02
C GLN A 739 -24.46 -28.29 -1.54
N ILE A 740 -24.18 -27.34 -2.43
CA ILE A 740 -23.40 -26.12 -2.17
C ILE A 740 -24.36 -24.96 -1.87
N PRO A 741 -24.13 -24.12 -0.84
CA PRO A 741 -25.02 -23.03 -0.43
C PRO A 741 -25.06 -21.87 -1.43
N LYS A 742 -26.08 -21.01 -1.33
CA LYS A 742 -26.37 -19.97 -2.33
C LYS A 742 -25.21 -18.98 -2.47
N GLU A 743 -24.58 -18.60 -1.36
CA GLU A 743 -23.47 -17.64 -1.31
C GLU A 743 -22.27 -18.17 -2.11
N CYS A 744 -21.85 -19.43 -1.87
CA CYS A 744 -20.76 -20.03 -2.64
C CYS A 744 -21.14 -20.24 -4.11
N ARG A 745 -22.38 -20.66 -4.40
CA ARG A 745 -22.84 -20.78 -5.80
C ARG A 745 -22.76 -19.44 -6.55
N GLN A 746 -23.10 -18.33 -5.90
CA GLN A 746 -22.99 -16.99 -6.49
C GLN A 746 -21.54 -16.62 -6.77
N GLN A 747 -20.60 -16.91 -5.85
CA GLN A 747 -19.18 -16.66 -6.05
C GLN A 747 -18.59 -17.51 -7.20
N VAL A 748 -18.98 -18.78 -7.31
CA VAL A 748 -18.59 -19.65 -8.44
C VAL A 748 -19.14 -19.11 -9.77
N LYS A 749 -20.42 -18.70 -9.82
CA LYS A 749 -21.02 -18.09 -11.01
C LYS A 749 -20.33 -16.79 -11.41
N ALA A 750 -20.02 -15.92 -10.44
CA ALA A 750 -19.31 -14.67 -10.69
C ALA A 750 -17.91 -14.93 -11.29
N GLN A 751 -17.19 -15.93 -10.78
CA GLN A 751 -15.89 -16.31 -11.33
C GLN A 751 -16.00 -16.91 -12.73
N LEU A 752 -16.99 -17.77 -12.99
CA LEU A 752 -17.24 -18.31 -14.33
C LEU A 752 -17.58 -17.18 -15.32
N TYR A 753 -18.43 -16.24 -14.93
CA TYR A 753 -18.77 -15.07 -15.75
C TYR A 753 -17.52 -14.25 -16.13
N GLN A 754 -16.59 -14.02 -15.19
CA GLN A 754 -15.31 -13.36 -15.48
C GLN A 754 -14.43 -14.19 -16.44
N GLN A 755 -14.42 -15.53 -16.33
CA GLN A 755 -13.71 -16.39 -17.29
C GLN A 755 -14.28 -16.32 -18.72
N ARG A 756 -15.58 -16.04 -18.86
CA ARG A 756 -16.22 -15.84 -20.18
C ARG A 756 -15.99 -14.45 -20.76
N GLU A 757 -15.70 -13.48 -19.92
CA GLU A 757 -15.29 -12.15 -20.33
C GLU A 757 -13.93 -12.16 -21.04
N SER A 758 -12.94 -12.89 -20.51
CA SER A 758 -11.59 -12.89 -21.07
C SER A 758 -10.93 -14.27 -20.96
N ILE A 759 -10.38 -14.74 -22.08
CA ILE A 759 -9.64 -16.01 -22.16
C ILE A 759 -8.38 -15.98 -21.28
N ALA A 760 -7.82 -14.79 -21.00
CA ALA A 760 -6.69 -14.67 -20.06
C ALA A 760 -7.05 -15.12 -18.64
N LEU A 761 -8.35 -15.11 -18.29
CA LEU A 761 -8.85 -15.57 -17.00
C LEU A 761 -9.17 -17.08 -16.97
N ASP A 762 -9.07 -17.77 -18.12
CA ASP A 762 -9.17 -19.22 -18.26
C ASP A 762 -7.90 -19.78 -18.92
N PRO A 763 -6.80 -19.95 -18.17
CA PRO A 763 -5.51 -20.41 -18.71
C PRO A 763 -5.61 -21.82 -19.31
N LYS A 764 -6.54 -22.67 -18.85
CA LYS A 764 -6.76 -24.01 -19.43
C LYS A 764 -7.32 -23.90 -20.84
N LEU A 765 -8.32 -23.04 -21.04
CA LEU A 765 -8.84 -22.74 -22.37
C LEU A 765 -7.79 -22.07 -23.25
N GLY A 766 -7.09 -21.05 -22.72
CA GLY A 766 -6.06 -20.32 -23.46
C GLY A 766 -4.93 -21.22 -23.96
N GLN A 767 -4.49 -22.19 -23.15
CA GLN A 767 -3.49 -23.19 -23.58
C GLN A 767 -4.06 -24.19 -24.59
N ALA A 768 -5.29 -24.68 -24.38
CA ALA A 768 -5.92 -25.65 -25.26
C ALA A 768 -6.23 -25.08 -26.67
N CYS A 769 -6.51 -23.78 -26.76
CA CYS A 769 -6.88 -23.07 -27.98
C CYS A 769 -5.80 -22.09 -28.49
N LYS A 770 -4.55 -22.21 -28.01
CA LYS A 770 -3.49 -21.23 -28.30
C LYS A 770 -3.29 -21.00 -29.80
N PHE A 771 -3.22 -22.08 -30.57
CA PHE A 771 -3.01 -22.03 -32.01
C PHE A 771 -4.19 -21.40 -32.76
N GLU A 772 -5.42 -21.79 -32.40
CA GLU A 772 -6.65 -21.30 -33.01
C GLU A 772 -6.89 -19.82 -32.71
N LEU A 773 -6.50 -19.36 -31.53
CA LEU A 773 -6.58 -17.94 -31.16
C LEU A 773 -5.67 -17.08 -32.04
N GLU A 774 -4.44 -17.52 -32.25
CA GLU A 774 -3.47 -16.83 -33.11
C GLU A 774 -3.89 -16.88 -34.59
N GLN A 775 -4.44 -18.01 -35.06
CA GLN A 775 -4.78 -18.20 -36.46
C GLN A 775 -6.12 -17.59 -36.87
N TYR A 776 -7.15 -17.71 -36.03
CA TYR A 776 -8.53 -17.38 -36.40
C TYR A 776 -9.12 -16.18 -35.65
N CYS A 777 -8.58 -15.82 -34.49
CA CYS A 777 -9.21 -14.86 -33.58
C CYS A 777 -8.28 -13.74 -33.09
N ALA A 778 -7.15 -13.49 -33.77
CA ALA A 778 -6.14 -12.51 -33.34
C ALA A 778 -6.68 -11.06 -33.23
N ASP A 779 -7.67 -10.70 -34.03
CA ASP A 779 -8.24 -9.34 -34.08
C ASP A 779 -9.29 -9.07 -32.99
N GLN A 780 -9.73 -10.10 -32.25
CA GLN A 780 -10.84 -10.01 -31.28
C GLN A 780 -10.34 -9.60 -29.89
N LYS A 781 -10.18 -8.29 -29.66
CA LYS A 781 -9.64 -7.73 -28.40
C LYS A 781 -10.70 -7.28 -27.40
N ALA A 782 -11.99 -7.18 -27.78
CA ALA A 782 -13.01 -6.73 -26.86
C ALA A 782 -13.48 -7.87 -25.92
N PRO A 783 -14.04 -7.54 -24.75
CA PRO A 783 -14.53 -8.52 -23.78
C PRO A 783 -15.52 -9.51 -24.42
N GLY A 784 -15.33 -10.81 -24.18
CA GLY A 784 -16.17 -11.92 -24.66
C GLY A 784 -16.00 -12.30 -26.13
N GLN A 785 -15.41 -11.44 -26.97
CA GLN A 785 -15.35 -11.66 -28.42
C GLN A 785 -14.44 -12.81 -28.84
N ALA A 786 -13.30 -13.00 -28.16
CA ALA A 786 -12.37 -14.07 -28.48
C ALA A 786 -13.01 -15.45 -28.26
N LEU A 787 -13.77 -15.62 -27.18
CA LEU A 787 -14.52 -16.85 -26.91
C LEU A 787 -15.60 -17.07 -27.96
N GLU A 788 -16.36 -16.02 -28.31
CA GLU A 788 -17.37 -16.13 -29.36
C GLU A 788 -16.81 -16.49 -30.72
N CYS A 789 -15.64 -15.95 -31.06
CA CYS A 789 -14.95 -16.33 -32.28
C CYS A 789 -14.62 -17.84 -32.32
N LEU A 790 -14.13 -18.40 -31.20
CA LEU A 790 -13.89 -19.84 -31.11
C LEU A 790 -15.18 -20.66 -31.23
N ILE A 791 -16.26 -20.25 -30.54
CA ILE A 791 -17.58 -20.91 -30.61
C ILE A 791 -18.10 -20.93 -32.05
N GLN A 792 -18.04 -19.81 -32.77
CA GLN A 792 -18.48 -19.72 -34.17
C GLN A 792 -17.62 -20.57 -35.13
N LYS A 793 -16.37 -20.87 -34.78
CA LYS A 793 -15.44 -21.66 -35.60
C LYS A 793 -15.28 -23.10 -35.13
N THR A 794 -16.19 -23.62 -34.31
CA THR A 794 -16.16 -24.98 -33.73
C THR A 794 -15.70 -26.06 -34.73
N SER A 795 -16.21 -26.07 -35.96
CA SER A 795 -15.88 -27.07 -36.99
C SER A 795 -14.43 -27.03 -37.51
N ARG A 796 -13.65 -26.00 -37.17
CA ARG A 796 -12.26 -25.80 -37.58
C ARG A 796 -11.27 -25.91 -36.41
N LEU A 797 -11.75 -26.18 -35.20
CA LEU A 797 -10.91 -26.27 -34.01
C LEU A 797 -10.18 -27.61 -33.95
N GLY A 798 -8.95 -27.62 -33.42
CA GLY A 798 -8.26 -28.85 -33.05
C GLY A 798 -8.97 -29.55 -31.89
N LYS A 799 -8.73 -30.86 -31.74
CA LYS A 799 -9.42 -31.71 -30.74
C LYS A 799 -9.36 -31.16 -29.30
N ALA A 800 -8.21 -30.65 -28.88
CA ALA A 800 -8.03 -30.11 -27.53
C ALA A 800 -8.89 -28.86 -27.30
N CYS A 801 -8.83 -27.89 -28.21
CA CYS A 801 -9.64 -26.68 -28.15
C CYS A 801 -11.14 -27.00 -28.25
N HIS A 802 -11.51 -27.90 -29.17
CA HIS A 802 -12.88 -28.36 -29.37
C HIS A 802 -13.49 -28.96 -28.09
N HIS A 803 -12.76 -29.85 -27.41
CA HIS A 803 -13.21 -30.42 -26.12
C HIS A 803 -13.38 -29.35 -25.03
N ALA A 804 -12.49 -28.36 -24.97
CA ALA A 804 -12.59 -27.27 -24.01
C ALA A 804 -13.84 -26.42 -24.28
N ILE A 805 -14.08 -26.03 -25.53
CA ILE A 805 -15.27 -25.29 -25.96
C ILE A 805 -16.56 -26.08 -25.71
N PHE A 806 -16.55 -27.40 -25.94
CA PHE A 806 -17.69 -28.27 -25.62
C PHE A 806 -18.09 -28.16 -24.14
N MET A 807 -17.12 -28.19 -23.23
CA MET A 807 -17.38 -28.07 -21.79
C MET A 807 -17.91 -26.68 -21.41
N ILE A 808 -17.45 -25.63 -22.09
CA ILE A 808 -17.93 -24.26 -21.91
C ILE A 808 -19.39 -24.13 -22.35
N LYS A 809 -19.71 -24.54 -23.59
CA LYS A 809 -21.10 -24.53 -24.10
C LYS A 809 -22.04 -25.30 -23.18
N LYS A 810 -21.60 -26.48 -22.72
CA LYS A 810 -22.37 -27.31 -21.77
C LYS A 810 -22.65 -26.58 -20.45
N SER A 811 -21.72 -25.76 -19.98
CA SER A 811 -21.90 -24.97 -18.75
C SER A 811 -22.80 -23.75 -18.99
N GLU A 812 -22.54 -22.95 -20.02
CA GLU A 812 -23.28 -21.71 -20.31
C GLU A 812 -24.74 -21.98 -20.68
N LEU A 813 -25.01 -23.01 -21.47
CA LEU A 813 -26.37 -23.37 -21.87
C LEU A 813 -27.16 -24.07 -20.75
N ALA A 814 -26.47 -24.56 -19.71
CA ALA A 814 -27.11 -25.07 -18.50
C ALA A 814 -27.39 -23.96 -17.46
N ASP A 815 -26.58 -22.90 -17.44
CA ASP A 815 -26.71 -21.75 -16.55
C ASP A 815 -26.42 -20.45 -17.32
N SER A 816 -27.48 -19.85 -17.88
CA SER A 816 -27.39 -18.63 -18.69
C SER A 816 -26.86 -17.42 -17.92
N GLY A 817 -26.75 -17.52 -16.59
CA GLY A 817 -26.17 -16.48 -15.74
C GLY A 817 -24.65 -16.38 -15.86
N THR A 818 -24.00 -17.34 -16.54
CA THR A 818 -22.56 -17.33 -16.79
C THR A 818 -22.18 -16.87 -18.19
N ASP A 819 -23.15 -16.75 -19.12
CA ASP A 819 -22.92 -16.30 -20.50
C ASP A 819 -22.73 -14.78 -20.54
N TYR A 820 -21.46 -14.36 -20.67
CA TYR A 820 -21.07 -12.95 -20.69
C TYR A 820 -21.69 -12.20 -21.87
N THR A 821 -21.69 -12.80 -23.05
CA THR A 821 -22.19 -12.17 -24.29
C THR A 821 -23.70 -11.98 -24.23
N LEU A 822 -24.44 -12.99 -23.75
CA LEU A 822 -25.89 -12.92 -23.57
C LEU A 822 -26.27 -11.82 -22.57
N LEU A 823 -25.68 -11.81 -21.37
CA LEU A 823 -26.07 -10.86 -20.32
C LEU A 823 -25.78 -9.40 -20.69
N ASN A 824 -24.63 -9.12 -21.33
CA ASN A 824 -24.29 -7.75 -21.69
C ASN A 824 -25.00 -7.26 -22.95
N THR A 825 -25.18 -8.12 -23.97
CA THR A 825 -25.86 -7.73 -25.21
C THR A 825 -27.37 -7.60 -24.98
N CYS A 826 -27.94 -8.46 -24.14
CA CYS A 826 -29.38 -8.47 -23.84
C CYS A 826 -29.78 -7.67 -22.60
N LYS A 827 -28.88 -6.87 -22.00
CA LYS A 827 -29.14 -6.17 -20.72
C LYS A 827 -30.46 -5.39 -20.69
N GLU A 828 -30.75 -4.64 -21.75
CA GLU A 828 -31.99 -3.86 -21.86
C GLU A 828 -33.23 -4.75 -22.00
N MET A 829 -33.12 -5.83 -22.78
CA MET A 829 -34.22 -6.78 -23.00
C MET A 829 -34.52 -7.59 -21.73
N VAL A 830 -33.49 -7.96 -20.97
CA VAL A 830 -33.63 -8.62 -19.66
C VAL A 830 -34.35 -7.70 -18.68
N PHE A 831 -33.97 -6.42 -18.61
CA PHE A 831 -34.64 -5.45 -17.74
C PHE A 831 -36.12 -5.27 -18.11
N LYS A 832 -36.44 -5.22 -19.41
CA LYS A 832 -37.79 -4.97 -19.91
C LYS A 832 -38.72 -6.19 -19.80
N TYR A 833 -38.25 -7.37 -20.19
CA TYR A 833 -39.07 -8.57 -20.34
C TYR A 833 -38.86 -9.62 -19.23
N CYS A 834 -37.70 -9.64 -18.58
CA CYS A 834 -37.30 -10.68 -17.62
C CYS A 834 -36.81 -10.14 -16.25
N PRO A 835 -37.46 -9.14 -15.61
CA PRO A 835 -36.91 -8.48 -14.41
C PRO A 835 -36.89 -9.38 -13.16
N SER A 836 -37.74 -10.41 -13.08
CA SER A 836 -37.87 -11.30 -11.91
C SER A 836 -37.41 -12.73 -12.17
N THR A 837 -36.76 -12.97 -13.31
CA THR A 837 -36.26 -14.30 -13.70
C THR A 837 -34.89 -14.53 -13.10
N ASP A 838 -34.65 -15.73 -12.54
CA ASP A 838 -33.32 -16.14 -12.08
C ASP A 838 -32.32 -16.14 -13.24
N SER A 839 -31.09 -15.69 -12.99
CA SER A 839 -30.07 -15.51 -14.03
C SER A 839 -29.79 -16.79 -14.82
N ALA A 840 -29.91 -17.95 -14.16
CA ALA A 840 -29.71 -19.27 -14.76
C ALA A 840 -30.74 -19.64 -15.85
N LYS A 841 -31.90 -18.99 -15.88
CA LYS A 841 -33.01 -19.28 -16.81
C LYS A 841 -33.36 -18.10 -17.72
N LEU A 842 -32.49 -17.11 -17.80
CA LEU A 842 -32.70 -15.92 -18.62
C LEU A 842 -32.85 -16.26 -20.10
N LEU A 843 -32.07 -17.22 -20.60
CA LEU A 843 -32.21 -17.66 -22.00
C LEU A 843 -33.64 -18.17 -22.28
N ASP A 844 -34.22 -18.98 -21.40
CA ASP A 844 -35.57 -19.51 -21.58
C ASP A 844 -36.65 -18.42 -21.52
N CYS A 845 -36.45 -17.39 -20.70
CA CYS A 845 -37.32 -16.21 -20.68
C CYS A 845 -37.21 -15.42 -21.99
N LEU A 846 -35.98 -15.10 -22.44
CA LEU A 846 -35.74 -14.31 -23.65
C LEU A 846 -36.26 -15.01 -24.91
N LYS A 847 -36.21 -16.35 -24.99
CA LYS A 847 -36.82 -17.13 -26.09
C LYS A 847 -38.30 -16.82 -26.29
N THR A 848 -39.04 -16.55 -25.21
CA THR A 848 -40.49 -16.32 -25.27
C THR A 848 -40.84 -14.98 -25.91
N TYR A 849 -39.92 -14.00 -25.86
CA TYR A 849 -40.14 -12.63 -26.33
C TYR A 849 -39.30 -12.27 -27.56
N LYS A 850 -38.49 -13.20 -28.09
CA LYS A 850 -37.54 -12.93 -29.18
C LYS A 850 -38.22 -12.35 -30.44
N ASP A 851 -39.46 -12.73 -30.70
CA ASP A 851 -40.23 -12.30 -31.89
C ASP A 851 -41.03 -11.00 -31.67
N ASP A 852 -40.87 -10.32 -30.51
CA ASP A 852 -41.51 -9.03 -30.24
C ASP A 852 -40.88 -7.91 -31.08
N ARG A 853 -41.71 -7.00 -31.61
CA ARG A 853 -41.25 -5.89 -32.47
C ARG A 853 -40.26 -4.95 -31.81
N ASN A 854 -40.33 -4.80 -30.48
CA ASN A 854 -39.45 -3.95 -29.70
C ASN A 854 -38.28 -4.73 -29.09
N PHE A 855 -38.03 -5.95 -29.56
CA PHE A 855 -36.89 -6.76 -29.14
C PHE A 855 -35.62 -6.29 -29.89
N ASP A 856 -34.53 -6.09 -29.17
CA ASP A 856 -33.28 -5.61 -29.77
C ASP A 856 -32.70 -6.65 -30.75
N GLN A 857 -32.32 -6.20 -31.95
CA GLN A 857 -31.86 -7.08 -33.01
C GLN A 857 -30.52 -7.76 -32.69
N ARG A 858 -29.64 -7.13 -31.90
CA ARG A 858 -28.36 -7.77 -31.51
C ARG A 858 -28.60 -8.86 -30.48
N CYS A 859 -29.43 -8.57 -29.47
CA CYS A 859 -29.87 -9.56 -28.51
C CYS A 859 -30.59 -10.73 -29.20
N HIS A 860 -31.43 -10.43 -30.18
CA HIS A 860 -32.15 -11.42 -30.98
C HIS A 860 -31.18 -12.43 -31.63
N LEU A 861 -30.13 -11.93 -32.30
CA LEU A 861 -29.10 -12.78 -32.90
C LEU A 861 -28.41 -13.68 -31.88
N VAL A 862 -28.08 -13.16 -30.69
CA VAL A 862 -27.45 -13.96 -29.63
C VAL A 862 -28.38 -15.06 -29.15
N VAL A 863 -29.65 -14.75 -28.86
CA VAL A 863 -30.65 -15.73 -28.41
C VAL A 863 -30.82 -16.84 -29.45
N VAL A 864 -30.97 -16.48 -30.73
CA VAL A 864 -31.13 -17.46 -31.82
C VAL A 864 -29.87 -18.32 -31.97
N ASN A 865 -28.67 -17.75 -31.90
CA ASN A 865 -27.42 -18.52 -31.95
C ASN A 865 -27.32 -19.53 -30.81
N ARG A 866 -27.69 -19.15 -29.58
CA ARG A 866 -27.75 -20.09 -28.45
C ARG A 866 -28.79 -21.18 -28.65
N MET A 867 -29.94 -20.87 -29.26
CA MET A 867 -30.94 -21.88 -29.64
C MET A 867 -30.39 -22.86 -30.68
N ILE A 868 -29.59 -22.38 -31.65
CA ILE A 868 -28.91 -23.25 -32.63
C ILE A 868 -27.96 -24.19 -31.89
N GLU A 869 -27.12 -23.66 -31.00
CA GLU A 869 -26.18 -24.45 -30.19
C GLU A 869 -26.91 -25.51 -29.36
N GLN A 870 -28.01 -25.17 -28.68
CA GLN A 870 -28.82 -26.13 -27.89
C GLN A 870 -29.34 -27.32 -28.72
N ASN A 871 -29.59 -27.12 -30.02
CA ASN A 871 -30.07 -28.18 -30.90
C ASN A 871 -28.95 -29.06 -31.48
N THR A 872 -27.68 -28.64 -31.40
CA THR A 872 -26.55 -29.45 -31.90
C THR A 872 -26.28 -30.71 -31.06
N ASP A 873 -26.56 -30.67 -29.76
CA ASP A 873 -26.37 -31.81 -28.86
C ASP A 873 -27.42 -31.81 -27.74
N PHE A 874 -27.99 -32.98 -27.43
CA PHE A 874 -28.98 -33.10 -26.36
C PHE A 874 -28.41 -32.70 -24.98
N ARG A 875 -27.08 -32.81 -24.79
CA ARG A 875 -26.38 -32.42 -23.55
C ARG A 875 -26.37 -30.91 -23.32
N PHE A 876 -26.62 -30.12 -24.36
CA PHE A 876 -26.71 -28.66 -24.29
C PHE A 876 -28.12 -28.16 -24.01
N ASN A 877 -29.12 -29.05 -24.04
CA ASN A 877 -30.50 -28.71 -23.74
C ASN A 877 -30.95 -29.37 -22.40
N PRO A 878 -30.95 -28.63 -21.28
CA PRO A 878 -31.35 -29.16 -19.98
C PRO A 878 -32.82 -29.59 -19.91
N THR A 879 -33.73 -28.88 -20.59
CA THR A 879 -35.16 -29.22 -20.59
C THR A 879 -35.38 -30.54 -21.30
N LEU A 880 -34.73 -30.75 -22.45
CA LEU A 880 -34.72 -32.02 -23.17
C LEU A 880 -34.13 -33.16 -22.34
N GLN A 881 -33.00 -32.97 -21.67
CA GLN A 881 -32.42 -34.00 -20.79
C GLN A 881 -33.38 -34.41 -19.67
N SER A 882 -34.02 -33.43 -19.02
CA SER A 882 -34.95 -33.70 -17.93
C SER A 882 -36.24 -34.38 -18.39
N ALA A 883 -36.76 -34.02 -19.57
CA ALA A 883 -38.01 -34.53 -20.10
C ALA A 883 -37.85 -35.88 -20.81
N CYS A 884 -36.74 -36.07 -21.54
CA CYS A 884 -36.51 -37.22 -22.42
C CYS A 884 -35.47 -38.22 -21.92
N GLY A 885 -34.80 -37.99 -20.78
CA GLY A 885 -33.71 -38.85 -20.29
C GLY A 885 -34.00 -40.36 -20.35
N LYS A 886 -35.15 -40.81 -19.82
CA LYS A 886 -35.56 -42.23 -19.86
C LYS A 886 -35.72 -42.78 -21.27
N ASN A 887 -36.25 -41.97 -22.19
CA ASN A 887 -36.47 -42.36 -23.58
C ASN A 887 -35.13 -42.44 -24.33
N ILE A 888 -34.20 -41.52 -24.03
CA ILE A 888 -32.84 -41.54 -24.58
C ILE A 888 -32.13 -42.82 -24.14
N ASP A 889 -32.19 -43.17 -22.85
CA ASP A 889 -31.60 -44.40 -22.32
C ASP A 889 -32.22 -45.67 -22.94
N SER A 890 -33.53 -45.67 -23.18
CA SER A 890 -34.25 -46.84 -23.69
C SER A 890 -34.08 -47.06 -25.19
N TYR A 891 -34.04 -45.97 -25.98
CA TYR A 891 -34.13 -46.05 -27.45
C TYR A 891 -32.87 -45.59 -28.17
N CYS A 892 -32.12 -44.66 -27.59
CA CYS A 892 -30.99 -43.98 -28.24
C CYS A 892 -29.64 -44.30 -27.57
N SER A 893 -29.60 -45.26 -26.65
CA SER A 893 -28.39 -45.65 -25.91
C SER A 893 -27.24 -46.08 -26.81
N HIS A 894 -27.51 -46.76 -27.93
CA HIS A 894 -26.46 -47.15 -28.88
C HIS A 894 -25.69 -45.94 -29.44
N ILE A 895 -26.36 -44.81 -29.69
CA ILE A 895 -25.75 -43.57 -30.18
C ILE A 895 -24.86 -42.97 -29.09
N VAL A 896 -25.39 -42.90 -27.87
CA VAL A 896 -24.70 -42.33 -26.70
C VAL A 896 -23.48 -43.18 -26.32
N ALA A 897 -23.57 -44.51 -26.40
CA ALA A 897 -22.48 -45.42 -26.08
C ALA A 897 -21.32 -45.34 -27.09
N THR A 898 -21.60 -45.05 -28.36
CA THR A 898 -20.58 -44.85 -29.41
C THR A 898 -20.02 -43.43 -29.46
N ALA A 899 -20.51 -42.52 -28.63
CA ALA A 899 -20.11 -41.11 -28.64
C ALA A 899 -18.69 -40.93 -28.13
N GLN A 900 -17.89 -40.11 -28.82
CA GLN A 900 -16.63 -39.64 -28.27
C GLN A 900 -16.89 -38.69 -27.08
N PRO A 901 -16.08 -38.75 -26.01
CA PRO A 901 -16.19 -37.82 -24.90
C PRO A 901 -16.00 -36.38 -25.39
N ASN A 902 -16.88 -35.47 -24.98
CA ASN A 902 -16.77 -34.03 -25.24
C ASN A 902 -16.73 -33.62 -26.73
N GLU A 903 -17.34 -34.40 -27.62
CA GLU A 903 -17.64 -34.01 -29.01
C GLU A 903 -19.15 -33.98 -29.25
N GLU A 904 -19.65 -33.01 -30.00
CA GLU A 904 -21.07 -32.88 -30.36
C GLU A 904 -21.57 -34.06 -31.20
N LEU A 905 -22.77 -34.53 -30.87
CA LEU A 905 -23.47 -35.57 -31.63
C LEU A 905 -24.20 -35.04 -32.86
N ASN A 906 -24.12 -33.74 -33.15
CA ASN A 906 -24.69 -33.07 -34.31
C ASN A 906 -26.16 -33.47 -34.58
N GLY A 907 -26.98 -33.45 -33.53
CA GLY A 907 -28.42 -33.73 -33.61
C GLY A 907 -28.81 -35.21 -33.74
N LYS A 908 -27.87 -36.17 -33.73
CA LYS A 908 -28.18 -37.62 -33.88
C LYS A 908 -29.18 -38.15 -32.84
N VAL A 909 -29.10 -37.68 -31.60
CA VAL A 909 -30.04 -38.09 -30.55
C VAL A 909 -31.43 -37.51 -30.79
N ILE A 910 -31.52 -36.25 -31.22
CA ILE A 910 -32.78 -35.62 -31.60
C ILE A 910 -33.39 -36.36 -32.79
N LYS A 911 -32.59 -36.75 -33.79
CA LYS A 911 -33.03 -37.60 -34.91
C LYS A 911 -33.59 -38.95 -34.45
N CYS A 912 -32.93 -39.63 -33.52
CA CYS A 912 -33.45 -40.86 -32.91
C CYS A 912 -34.80 -40.63 -32.19
N LEU A 913 -34.93 -39.52 -31.44
CA LEU A 913 -36.18 -39.17 -30.78
C LEU A 913 -37.29 -38.83 -31.79
N LYS A 914 -36.97 -38.16 -32.91
CA LYS A 914 -37.91 -37.92 -34.03
C LYS A 914 -38.46 -39.23 -34.59
N ASP A 915 -37.61 -40.23 -34.80
CA ASP A 915 -38.03 -41.56 -35.28
C ASP A 915 -39.02 -42.22 -34.32
N LYS A 916 -38.77 -42.13 -33.01
CA LYS A 916 -39.65 -42.71 -31.99
C LYS A 916 -40.92 -41.89 -31.78
N PHE A 917 -40.85 -40.57 -31.97
CA PHE A 917 -42.01 -39.67 -31.98
C PHE A 917 -42.99 -40.06 -33.10
N ARG A 918 -42.49 -40.28 -34.32
CA ARG A 918 -43.29 -40.78 -35.47
C ARG A 918 -43.97 -42.11 -35.18
N GLN A 919 -43.31 -42.98 -34.42
CA GLN A 919 -43.84 -44.29 -33.99
C GLN A 919 -44.76 -44.22 -32.78
N SER A 920 -45.01 -43.03 -32.21
CA SER A 920 -45.80 -42.83 -30.98
C SER A 920 -45.26 -43.63 -29.77
N LYS A 921 -43.94 -43.83 -29.69
CA LYS A 921 -43.25 -44.63 -28.64
C LYS A 921 -42.67 -43.81 -27.48
N LEU A 922 -42.67 -42.49 -27.60
CA LEU A 922 -42.19 -41.59 -26.55
C LEU A 922 -43.23 -41.45 -25.44
N ASP A 923 -42.76 -41.24 -24.20
CA ASP A 923 -43.64 -40.88 -23.10
C ASP A 923 -44.22 -39.46 -23.27
N GLU A 924 -45.30 -39.15 -22.54
CA GLU A 924 -46.03 -37.89 -22.72
C GLU A 924 -45.15 -36.65 -22.44
N LYS A 925 -44.24 -36.74 -21.46
CA LYS A 925 -43.33 -35.65 -21.10
C LYS A 925 -42.33 -35.39 -22.22
N CYS A 926 -41.69 -36.43 -22.75
CA CYS A 926 -40.75 -36.28 -23.86
C CYS A 926 -41.46 -35.87 -25.15
N ALA A 927 -42.64 -36.44 -25.45
CA ALA A 927 -43.41 -36.08 -26.64
C ALA A 927 -43.80 -34.59 -26.66
N LYS A 928 -44.22 -34.03 -25.51
CA LYS A 928 -44.53 -32.59 -25.38
C LYS A 928 -43.32 -31.71 -25.64
N GLU A 929 -42.15 -32.08 -25.10
CA GLU A 929 -40.92 -31.31 -25.32
C GLU A 929 -40.42 -31.43 -26.76
N MET A 930 -40.53 -32.62 -27.36
CA MET A 930 -40.21 -32.83 -28.77
C MET A 930 -41.11 -32.02 -29.70
N ILE A 931 -42.39 -31.86 -29.40
CA ILE A 931 -43.29 -30.98 -30.19
C ILE A 931 -42.75 -29.55 -30.23
N LYS A 932 -42.33 -28.99 -29.08
CA LYS A 932 -41.75 -27.63 -29.04
C LYS A 932 -40.47 -27.54 -29.87
N ILE A 933 -39.55 -28.48 -29.71
CA ILE A 933 -38.28 -28.49 -30.47
C ILE A 933 -38.57 -28.58 -31.97
N LEU A 934 -39.51 -29.43 -32.38
CA LEU A 934 -39.90 -29.60 -33.77
C LEU A 934 -40.59 -28.36 -34.34
N GLN A 935 -41.45 -27.70 -33.54
CA GLN A 935 -42.06 -26.42 -33.90
C GLN A 935 -41.02 -25.32 -34.11
N GLU A 936 -40.07 -25.18 -33.19
CA GLU A 936 -38.97 -24.21 -33.30
C GLU A 936 -38.12 -24.48 -34.56
N GLN A 937 -37.78 -25.74 -34.82
CA GLN A 937 -37.07 -26.17 -36.02
C GLN A 937 -37.85 -25.87 -37.31
N ALA A 938 -39.18 -26.02 -37.29
CA ALA A 938 -40.03 -25.75 -38.43
C ALA A 938 -40.15 -24.25 -38.75
N LEU A 939 -40.11 -23.40 -37.73
CA LEU A 939 -40.11 -21.94 -37.90
C LEU A 939 -38.74 -21.43 -38.35
N ASN A 940 -37.65 -22.01 -37.85
CA ASN A 940 -36.30 -21.63 -38.22
C ASN A 940 -35.44 -22.86 -38.54
N TYR A 941 -35.21 -23.10 -39.84
CA TYR A 941 -34.45 -24.24 -40.34
C TYR A 941 -33.03 -24.32 -39.75
N LYS A 942 -32.48 -23.20 -39.27
CA LYS A 942 -31.14 -23.17 -38.68
C LYS A 942 -31.05 -23.92 -37.35
N LEU A 943 -32.18 -24.11 -36.68
CA LEU A 943 -32.27 -24.90 -35.45
C LEU A 943 -32.25 -26.41 -35.73
N ASN A 944 -32.34 -26.85 -36.99
CA ASN A 944 -32.22 -28.25 -37.37
C ASN A 944 -30.81 -28.55 -37.91
N PRO A 945 -29.87 -29.06 -37.09
CA PRO A 945 -28.47 -29.28 -37.51
C PRO A 945 -28.35 -30.35 -38.61
N VAL A 946 -29.26 -31.33 -38.64
CA VAL A 946 -29.26 -32.40 -39.64
C VAL A 946 -29.65 -31.84 -41.00
N LEU A 947 -30.68 -31.00 -41.03
CA LEU A 947 -31.13 -30.30 -42.23
C LEU A 947 -30.06 -29.33 -42.75
N GLN A 948 -29.45 -28.53 -41.87
CA GLN A 948 -28.36 -27.62 -42.25
C GLN A 948 -27.16 -28.36 -42.86
N HIS A 949 -26.87 -29.58 -42.39
CA HIS A 949 -25.74 -30.35 -42.89
C HIS A 949 -26.04 -30.96 -44.26
N PHE A 950 -27.15 -31.69 -44.39
CA PHE A 950 -27.45 -32.46 -45.60
C PHE A 950 -28.08 -31.63 -46.73
N CYS A 951 -28.84 -30.57 -46.42
CA CYS A 951 -29.53 -29.73 -47.42
C CYS A 951 -28.83 -28.39 -47.69
N LYS A 952 -27.55 -28.25 -47.32
CA LYS A 952 -26.83 -26.97 -47.41
C LYS A 952 -26.82 -26.37 -48.82
N SER A 953 -26.52 -27.20 -49.82
CA SER A 953 -26.48 -26.82 -51.24
C SER A 953 -27.86 -26.41 -51.75
N GLU A 954 -28.86 -27.24 -51.48
CA GLU A 954 -30.24 -27.05 -51.92
C GLU A 954 -30.84 -25.78 -51.36
N ILE A 955 -30.58 -25.47 -50.08
CA ILE A 955 -31.05 -24.23 -49.46
C ILE A 955 -30.45 -23.00 -50.15
N GLN A 956 -29.15 -23.03 -50.46
CA GLN A 956 -28.45 -21.90 -51.08
C GLN A 956 -28.84 -21.67 -52.54
N GLU A 957 -29.17 -22.74 -53.27
CA GLU A 957 -29.49 -22.68 -54.70
C GLU A 957 -30.99 -22.51 -54.97
N LEU A 958 -31.85 -23.28 -54.28
CA LEU A 958 -33.28 -23.36 -54.55
C LEU A 958 -34.10 -22.39 -53.69
N CYS A 959 -33.70 -22.17 -52.43
CA CYS A 959 -34.49 -21.40 -51.47
C CYS A 959 -33.91 -20.02 -51.12
N LYS A 960 -33.01 -19.51 -51.95
CA LYS A 960 -32.30 -18.24 -51.74
C LYS A 960 -33.23 -17.04 -51.51
N SER A 961 -34.34 -16.96 -52.25
CA SER A 961 -35.34 -15.88 -52.13
C SER A 961 -36.07 -15.85 -50.80
N HIS A 962 -36.03 -16.95 -50.04
CA HIS A 962 -36.72 -17.11 -48.76
C HIS A 962 -35.77 -16.98 -47.56
N MET A 963 -34.47 -16.76 -47.79
CA MET A 963 -33.45 -16.66 -46.75
C MET A 963 -33.54 -15.39 -45.88
N GLU A 964 -34.27 -14.36 -46.32
CA GLU A 964 -34.48 -13.15 -45.51
C GLU A 964 -35.65 -13.28 -44.53
N ALA A 965 -36.52 -14.28 -44.73
CA ALA A 965 -37.68 -14.60 -43.88
C ALA A 965 -37.46 -15.92 -43.11
N ASP A 966 -36.21 -16.18 -42.71
CA ASP A 966 -35.71 -17.44 -42.12
C ASP A 966 -36.49 -17.93 -40.89
N GLU A 967 -37.25 -17.06 -40.21
CA GLU A 967 -37.90 -17.32 -38.92
C GLU A 967 -39.42 -17.53 -39.00
N HIS A 968 -39.96 -17.56 -40.23
CA HIS A 968 -41.38 -17.81 -40.50
C HIS A 968 -41.61 -19.15 -41.21
N GLY A 969 -40.63 -20.06 -41.19
CA GLY A 969 -40.71 -21.40 -41.78
C GLY A 969 -40.70 -21.46 -43.31
N GLN A 970 -40.40 -20.35 -43.99
CA GLN A 970 -40.47 -20.25 -45.46
C GLN A 970 -39.43 -21.12 -46.17
N VAL A 971 -38.25 -21.28 -45.58
CA VAL A 971 -37.20 -22.14 -46.14
C VAL A 971 -37.62 -23.61 -46.08
N GLU A 972 -38.20 -24.05 -44.95
CA GLU A 972 -38.73 -25.42 -44.85
C GLU A 972 -39.90 -25.63 -45.83
N GLU A 973 -40.78 -24.64 -46.01
CA GLU A 973 -41.87 -24.72 -46.99
C GLU A 973 -41.35 -24.81 -48.43
N CYS A 974 -40.31 -24.04 -48.76
CA CYS A 974 -39.63 -24.11 -50.05
C CYS A 974 -39.04 -25.51 -50.30
N LEU A 975 -38.37 -26.11 -49.31
CA LEU A 975 -37.83 -27.46 -49.41
C LEU A 975 -38.93 -28.52 -49.59
N LYS A 976 -40.06 -28.39 -48.87
CA LYS A 976 -41.24 -29.27 -49.05
C LYS A 976 -41.82 -29.16 -50.46
N ALA A 977 -41.89 -27.95 -51.02
CA ALA A 977 -42.36 -27.73 -52.39
C ALA A 977 -41.36 -28.30 -53.43
N ALA A 978 -40.06 -28.10 -53.23
CA ALA A 978 -39.01 -28.67 -54.08
C ALA A 978 -39.02 -30.21 -54.05
N PHE A 979 -39.33 -30.82 -52.90
CA PHE A 979 -39.53 -32.26 -52.77
C PHE A 979 -40.71 -32.76 -53.61
N LEU A 980 -41.87 -32.08 -53.56
CA LEU A 980 -43.02 -32.41 -54.41
C LEU A 980 -42.69 -32.31 -55.90
N GLN A 981 -41.93 -31.29 -56.30
CA GLN A 981 -41.54 -31.05 -57.68
C GLN A 981 -40.36 -31.94 -58.14
N LYS A 982 -39.82 -32.80 -57.26
CA LYS A 982 -38.66 -33.68 -57.50
C LYS A 982 -37.39 -32.91 -57.91
N GLN A 983 -37.20 -31.73 -57.34
CA GLN A 983 -36.05 -30.85 -57.62
C GLN A 983 -34.87 -31.05 -56.65
N LEU A 984 -35.05 -31.83 -55.59
CA LEU A 984 -33.97 -32.14 -54.64
C LEU A 984 -33.03 -33.20 -55.24
N ILE A 985 -31.75 -32.84 -55.38
CA ILE A 985 -30.73 -33.69 -56.02
C ILE A 985 -30.07 -34.60 -54.99
N ASN A 986 -29.69 -34.06 -53.82
CA ASN A 986 -29.06 -34.82 -52.76
C ASN A 986 -30.05 -35.80 -52.11
N ARG A 987 -29.70 -37.09 -52.13
CA ARG A 987 -30.55 -38.16 -51.59
C ARG A 987 -30.70 -38.07 -50.07
N GLU A 988 -29.64 -37.73 -49.36
CA GLU A 988 -29.66 -37.52 -47.92
C GLU A 988 -30.56 -36.33 -47.55
N CYS A 989 -30.50 -35.24 -48.32
CA CYS A 989 -31.43 -34.12 -48.17
C CYS A 989 -32.88 -34.54 -48.45
N GLN A 990 -33.11 -35.29 -49.53
CA GLN A 990 -34.45 -35.80 -49.88
C GLN A 990 -35.06 -36.64 -48.75
N ILE A 991 -34.26 -37.53 -48.14
CA ILE A 991 -34.69 -38.37 -47.01
C ILE A 991 -35.01 -37.49 -45.79
N GLU A 992 -34.19 -36.48 -45.50
CA GLU A 992 -34.43 -35.59 -44.35
C GLU A 992 -35.70 -34.74 -44.55
N VAL A 993 -35.93 -34.18 -45.75
CA VAL A 993 -37.17 -33.44 -46.06
C VAL A 993 -38.39 -34.36 -46.01
N ALA A 994 -38.28 -35.61 -46.48
CA ALA A 994 -39.32 -36.61 -46.30
C ALA A 994 -39.57 -36.93 -44.81
N SER A 995 -38.52 -36.93 -43.97
CA SER A 995 -38.66 -37.07 -42.52
C SER A 995 -39.44 -35.91 -41.90
N LEU A 996 -39.15 -34.66 -42.28
CA LEU A 996 -39.89 -33.48 -41.82
C LEU A 996 -41.39 -33.58 -42.15
N ILE A 997 -41.72 -34.03 -43.36
CA ILE A 997 -43.11 -34.26 -43.78
C ILE A 997 -43.76 -35.40 -42.96
N ALA A 998 -43.02 -36.46 -42.65
CA ALA A 998 -43.52 -37.53 -41.80
C ALA A 998 -43.69 -37.11 -40.33
N GLU A 999 -42.87 -36.17 -39.84
CA GLU A 999 -42.98 -35.58 -38.50
C GLU A 999 -44.29 -34.77 -38.35
N SER A 1000 -44.64 -33.94 -39.33
CA SER A 1000 -45.91 -33.18 -39.34
C SER A 1000 -47.16 -34.06 -39.49
N LYS A 1001 -47.01 -35.26 -40.06
CA LYS A 1001 -48.08 -36.28 -40.07
C LYS A 1001 -48.38 -36.81 -38.66
N ALA A 1002 -47.36 -36.85 -37.78
CA ALA A 1002 -47.46 -37.43 -36.45
C ALA A 1002 -48.13 -36.49 -35.43
N ASP A 1003 -48.01 -35.17 -35.59
CA ASP A 1003 -48.81 -34.17 -34.88
C ASP A 1003 -48.93 -32.89 -35.71
N ILE A 1004 -50.14 -32.33 -35.81
CA ILE A 1004 -50.39 -31.10 -36.57
C ILE A 1004 -49.63 -29.90 -35.99
N HIS A 1005 -49.39 -29.89 -34.68
CA HIS A 1005 -48.69 -28.77 -34.03
C HIS A 1005 -47.24 -28.66 -34.51
N VAL A 1006 -46.63 -29.73 -35.04
CA VAL A 1006 -45.27 -29.69 -35.61
C VAL A 1006 -45.21 -28.87 -36.91
N ASP A 1007 -46.35 -28.64 -37.57
CA ASP A 1007 -46.44 -27.79 -38.77
C ASP A 1007 -47.16 -26.47 -38.43
N PRO A 1008 -46.43 -25.42 -37.98
CA PRO A 1008 -47.04 -24.18 -37.52
C PRO A 1008 -47.81 -23.43 -38.64
N ILE A 1009 -47.42 -23.63 -39.91
CA ILE A 1009 -48.10 -23.03 -41.07
C ILE A 1009 -49.45 -23.72 -41.32
N LEU A 1010 -49.51 -25.04 -41.19
CA LEU A 1010 -50.77 -25.79 -41.30
C LEU A 1010 -51.65 -25.59 -40.07
N GLU A 1011 -51.06 -25.59 -38.87
CA GLU A 1011 -51.77 -25.36 -37.61
C GLU A 1011 -52.46 -23.99 -37.62
N SER A 1012 -51.72 -22.91 -37.95
CA SER A 1012 -52.27 -21.55 -38.01
C SER A 1012 -53.41 -21.44 -39.02
N ALA A 1013 -53.25 -22.01 -40.22
CA ALA A 1013 -54.30 -22.03 -41.24
C ALA A 1013 -55.56 -22.80 -40.80
N CYS A 1014 -55.40 -23.88 -40.02
CA CYS A 1014 -56.50 -24.74 -39.59
C CYS A 1014 -56.97 -24.47 -38.15
N THR A 1015 -56.50 -23.41 -37.48
CA THR A 1015 -56.77 -23.19 -36.05
C THR A 1015 -58.26 -23.03 -35.76
N VAL A 1016 -58.98 -22.27 -36.59
CA VAL A 1016 -60.43 -22.05 -36.45
C VAL A 1016 -61.20 -23.36 -36.62
N ASP A 1017 -60.86 -24.14 -37.64
CA ASP A 1017 -61.49 -25.43 -37.93
C ASP A 1017 -61.21 -26.48 -36.85
N LEU A 1018 -59.98 -26.50 -36.31
CA LEU A 1018 -59.60 -27.37 -35.20
C LEU A 1018 -60.42 -27.08 -33.94
N LEU A 1019 -60.62 -25.80 -33.61
CA LEU A 1019 -61.44 -25.39 -32.45
C LEU A 1019 -62.92 -25.71 -32.67
N ARG A 1020 -63.42 -25.50 -33.89
CA ARG A 1020 -64.84 -25.69 -34.22
C ARG A 1020 -65.25 -27.17 -34.26
N TYR A 1021 -64.45 -28.01 -34.91
CA TYR A 1021 -64.84 -29.39 -35.22
C TYR A 1021 -64.03 -30.46 -34.46
N CYS A 1022 -62.77 -30.17 -34.09
CA CYS A 1022 -61.86 -31.15 -33.48
C CYS A 1022 -61.47 -30.81 -32.03
N SER A 1023 -62.22 -29.95 -31.33
CA SER A 1023 -61.89 -29.50 -29.96
C SER A 1023 -61.86 -30.60 -28.91
N LYS A 1024 -62.68 -31.65 -29.08
CA LYS A 1024 -62.72 -32.82 -28.17
C LYS A 1024 -61.62 -33.84 -28.43
N VAL A 1025 -60.82 -33.67 -29.49
CA VAL A 1025 -59.75 -34.59 -29.86
C VAL A 1025 -58.46 -34.19 -29.13
N THR A 1026 -57.93 -35.12 -28.35
CA THR A 1026 -56.64 -34.96 -27.66
C THR A 1026 -55.48 -34.80 -28.65
N ASN A 1027 -54.50 -33.96 -28.31
CA ASN A 1027 -53.27 -33.74 -29.09
C ASN A 1027 -52.43 -35.03 -29.22
N GLY A 1028 -51.52 -35.08 -30.20
CA GLY A 1028 -50.62 -36.22 -30.42
C GLY A 1028 -51.19 -37.35 -31.29
N ASN A 1029 -50.27 -38.14 -31.82
CA ASN A 1029 -50.51 -39.36 -32.62
C ASN A 1029 -51.38 -39.13 -33.86
N GLY A 1030 -51.31 -37.94 -34.46
CA GLY A 1030 -52.00 -37.58 -35.70
C GLY A 1030 -53.51 -37.49 -35.56
N ARG A 1031 -54.07 -37.52 -34.34
CA ARG A 1031 -55.53 -37.61 -34.11
C ARG A 1031 -56.30 -36.40 -34.63
N LYS A 1032 -55.80 -35.19 -34.36
CA LYS A 1032 -56.37 -33.94 -34.88
C LYS A 1032 -56.26 -33.85 -36.40
N LEU A 1033 -55.12 -34.25 -36.96
CA LEU A 1033 -54.93 -34.32 -38.41
C LEU A 1033 -55.87 -35.36 -39.06
N SER A 1034 -56.11 -36.50 -38.40
CA SER A 1034 -57.07 -37.50 -38.85
C SER A 1034 -58.51 -36.97 -38.82
N CYS A 1035 -58.87 -36.20 -37.80
CA CYS A 1035 -60.17 -35.52 -37.72
C CYS A 1035 -60.37 -34.58 -38.92
N LEU A 1036 -59.39 -33.73 -39.23
CA LEU A 1036 -59.43 -32.83 -40.39
C LEU A 1036 -59.46 -33.60 -41.72
N LYS A 1037 -58.71 -34.70 -41.86
CA LYS A 1037 -58.74 -35.57 -43.05
C LYS A 1037 -60.12 -36.17 -43.29
N THR A 1038 -60.82 -36.59 -42.24
CA THR A 1038 -62.19 -37.10 -42.33
C THR A 1038 -63.15 -36.00 -42.77
N LEU A 1039 -63.06 -34.80 -42.17
CA LEU A 1039 -63.88 -33.64 -42.54
C LEU A 1039 -63.64 -33.20 -43.99
N LEU A 1040 -62.41 -33.23 -44.46
CA LEU A 1040 -62.07 -32.92 -45.84
C LEU A 1040 -62.71 -33.91 -46.83
N ARG A 1041 -62.82 -35.20 -46.45
CA ARG A 1041 -63.42 -36.25 -47.29
C ARG A 1041 -64.95 -36.20 -47.28
N GLU A 1042 -65.55 -35.95 -46.12
CA GLU A 1042 -67.01 -36.00 -45.93
C GLU A 1042 -67.69 -34.66 -46.24
N THR A 1043 -67.10 -33.54 -45.79
CA THR A 1043 -67.67 -32.20 -45.88
C THR A 1043 -66.64 -31.14 -46.28
N PRO A 1044 -66.06 -31.20 -47.50
CA PRO A 1044 -64.94 -30.34 -47.91
C PRO A 1044 -65.24 -28.83 -47.89
N ASN A 1045 -66.50 -28.41 -48.03
CA ASN A 1045 -66.88 -26.99 -48.00
C ASN A 1045 -67.06 -26.43 -46.58
N SER A 1046 -66.96 -27.27 -45.54
CA SER A 1046 -67.12 -26.85 -44.14
C SER A 1046 -65.84 -26.29 -43.51
N LEU A 1047 -64.69 -26.56 -44.13
CA LEU A 1047 -63.37 -26.05 -43.74
C LEU A 1047 -63.11 -24.70 -44.40
N GLU A 1048 -62.31 -23.86 -43.74
CA GLU A 1048 -61.84 -22.61 -44.33
C GLU A 1048 -61.03 -22.86 -45.60
N ALA A 1049 -61.09 -21.92 -46.55
CA ALA A 1049 -60.45 -22.09 -47.86
C ALA A 1049 -58.94 -22.31 -47.75
N ASP A 1050 -58.27 -21.56 -46.86
CA ASP A 1050 -56.82 -21.67 -46.62
C ASP A 1050 -56.45 -23.00 -45.94
N CYS A 1051 -57.18 -23.42 -44.90
CA CYS A 1051 -56.99 -24.72 -44.26
C CYS A 1051 -57.17 -25.87 -45.26
N ARG A 1052 -58.24 -25.83 -46.06
CA ARG A 1052 -58.54 -26.86 -47.06
C ARG A 1052 -57.43 -27.00 -48.10
N GLU A 1053 -56.98 -25.89 -48.67
CA GLU A 1053 -55.93 -25.90 -49.70
C GLU A 1053 -54.62 -26.45 -49.15
N LYS A 1054 -54.17 -25.94 -48.00
CA LYS A 1054 -52.92 -26.39 -47.37
C LYS A 1054 -53.02 -27.84 -46.92
N LEU A 1055 -54.15 -28.26 -46.36
CA LEU A 1055 -54.36 -29.66 -45.94
C LEU A 1055 -54.34 -30.62 -47.13
N GLN A 1056 -54.93 -30.25 -48.27
CA GLN A 1056 -54.87 -31.06 -49.50
C GLN A 1056 -53.43 -31.23 -50.00
N ARG A 1057 -52.67 -30.12 -50.10
CA ARG A 1057 -51.26 -30.16 -50.49
C ARG A 1057 -50.43 -31.04 -49.53
N ARG A 1058 -50.69 -30.95 -48.22
CA ARG A 1058 -50.00 -31.77 -47.21
C ARG A 1058 -50.34 -33.26 -47.31
N ILE A 1059 -51.58 -33.62 -47.65
CA ILE A 1059 -51.97 -35.02 -47.86
C ILE A 1059 -51.17 -35.65 -49.01
N GLU A 1060 -50.98 -34.92 -50.10
CA GLU A 1060 -50.14 -35.35 -51.22
C GLU A 1060 -48.67 -35.52 -50.78
N MET A 1061 -48.13 -34.55 -50.04
CA MET A 1061 -46.78 -34.63 -49.45
C MET A 1061 -46.61 -35.88 -48.58
N PHE A 1062 -47.58 -36.19 -47.70
CA PHE A 1062 -47.51 -37.37 -46.83
C PHE A 1062 -47.40 -38.67 -47.62
N HIS A 1063 -48.13 -38.79 -48.73
CA HIS A 1063 -48.07 -39.99 -49.56
C HIS A 1063 -46.68 -40.15 -50.20
N ASN A 1064 -46.17 -39.07 -50.80
CA ASN A 1064 -44.85 -39.06 -51.44
C ASN A 1064 -43.70 -39.30 -50.43
N ALA A 1065 -43.85 -38.79 -49.21
CA ALA A 1065 -42.88 -39.01 -48.13
C ALA A 1065 -42.89 -40.45 -47.61
N ASP A 1066 -44.08 -41.07 -47.48
CA ASP A 1066 -44.19 -42.50 -47.12
C ASP A 1066 -43.48 -43.38 -48.17
N ASP A 1067 -43.60 -43.05 -49.46
CA ASP A 1067 -42.91 -43.75 -50.56
C ASP A 1067 -41.38 -43.54 -50.53
N ALA A 1068 -40.91 -42.32 -50.24
CA ALA A 1068 -39.48 -42.02 -50.16
C ALA A 1068 -38.79 -42.64 -48.93
N LEU A 1069 -39.52 -42.81 -47.83
CA LEU A 1069 -39.04 -43.45 -46.60
C LEU A 1069 -39.19 -44.98 -46.61
N ALA A 1070 -39.85 -45.56 -47.63
CA ALA A 1070 -39.97 -46.99 -47.78
C ALA A 1070 -38.60 -47.61 -48.09
N LEU A 1071 -38.00 -48.25 -47.08
CA LEU A 1071 -36.73 -48.97 -47.23
C LEU A 1071 -36.93 -50.19 -48.16
N PRO A 1072 -36.03 -50.40 -49.15
CA PRO A 1072 -35.95 -51.70 -49.80
C PRO A 1072 -35.53 -52.75 -48.76
N PRO A 1073 -36.13 -53.95 -48.74
CA PRO A 1073 -35.82 -54.97 -47.75
C PRO A 1073 -34.41 -55.53 -47.99
N GLU A 1074 -33.56 -55.51 -46.95
CA GLU A 1074 -32.20 -56.05 -47.01
C GLU A 1074 -32.15 -57.57 -46.79
N ASP A 1075 -33.19 -58.14 -46.18
CA ASP A 1075 -33.23 -59.57 -45.83
C ASP A 1075 -34.53 -60.23 -46.28
N MET A 1076 -34.46 -61.52 -46.66
CA MET A 1076 -35.61 -62.28 -47.18
C MET A 1076 -36.75 -62.37 -46.16
N GLN A 1077 -36.41 -62.34 -44.87
CA GLN A 1077 -37.38 -62.34 -43.78
C GLN A 1077 -38.15 -61.00 -43.67
N GLN A 1078 -37.48 -59.88 -43.96
CA GLN A 1078 -38.10 -58.56 -44.01
C GLN A 1078 -38.94 -58.37 -45.27
N LEU A 1079 -38.51 -58.92 -46.41
CA LEU A 1079 -39.28 -58.97 -47.65
C LEU A 1079 -40.59 -59.74 -47.44
N VAL A 1080 -40.54 -60.91 -46.79
CA VAL A 1080 -41.74 -61.70 -46.45
C VAL A 1080 -42.66 -60.93 -45.50
N GLN A 1081 -42.12 -60.27 -44.47
CA GLN A 1081 -42.93 -59.45 -43.55
C GLN A 1081 -43.57 -58.24 -44.26
N GLN A 1082 -42.86 -57.55 -45.16
CA GLN A 1082 -43.41 -56.46 -45.97
C GLN A 1082 -44.50 -56.94 -46.92
N VAL A 1083 -44.33 -58.10 -47.57
CA VAL A 1083 -45.33 -58.69 -48.47
C VAL A 1083 -46.58 -59.14 -47.70
N VAL A 1084 -46.42 -59.66 -46.48
CA VAL A 1084 -47.54 -60.09 -45.61
C VAL A 1084 -48.29 -58.88 -45.01
N ALA A 1085 -47.58 -57.81 -44.68
CA ALA A 1085 -48.16 -56.56 -44.18
C ALA A 1085 -48.78 -55.69 -45.29
N SER A 1086 -48.46 -55.95 -46.57
CA SER A 1086 -48.97 -55.19 -47.70
C SER A 1086 -50.48 -55.35 -47.91
N PRO A 1087 -51.21 -54.28 -48.26
CA PRO A 1087 -52.62 -54.38 -48.69
C PRO A 1087 -52.80 -55.27 -49.93
N ALA A 1088 -51.74 -55.45 -50.73
CA ALA A 1088 -51.69 -56.35 -51.88
C ALA A 1088 -51.30 -57.81 -51.53
N ARG A 1089 -51.25 -58.21 -50.25
CA ARG A 1089 -50.90 -59.58 -49.82
C ARG A 1089 -51.64 -60.69 -50.57
N LYS A 1090 -52.92 -60.46 -50.93
CA LYS A 1090 -53.74 -61.41 -51.69
C LYS A 1090 -53.23 -61.59 -53.12
N PHE A 1091 -52.75 -60.51 -53.74
CA PHE A 1091 -52.17 -60.53 -55.09
C PHE A 1091 -50.85 -61.32 -55.11
N PHE A 1092 -49.97 -61.07 -54.15
CA PHE A 1092 -48.72 -61.82 -54.02
C PHE A 1092 -48.93 -63.31 -53.69
N LEU A 1093 -49.91 -63.64 -52.84
CA LEU A 1093 -50.29 -65.04 -52.57
C LEU A 1093 -50.79 -65.75 -53.83
N VAL A 1094 -51.59 -65.08 -54.67
CA VAL A 1094 -52.08 -65.64 -55.94
C VAL A 1094 -50.93 -65.89 -56.91
N ILE A 1095 -49.96 -64.96 -57.00
CA ILE A 1095 -48.77 -65.13 -57.84
C ILE A 1095 -47.89 -66.29 -57.34
N LEU A 1096 -47.70 -66.44 -56.02
CA LEU A 1096 -46.91 -67.54 -55.47
C LEU A 1096 -47.59 -68.90 -55.73
N MET A 1097 -48.91 -68.97 -55.56
CA MET A 1097 -49.70 -70.17 -55.84
C MET A 1097 -49.72 -70.52 -57.33
N SER A 1098 -49.78 -69.52 -58.22
CA SER A 1098 -49.72 -69.76 -59.66
C SER A 1098 -48.32 -70.20 -60.09
N ALA A 1099 -47.25 -69.59 -59.58
CA ALA A 1099 -45.88 -69.97 -59.88
C ALA A 1099 -45.54 -71.40 -59.39
N THR A 1100 -45.93 -71.74 -58.16
CA THR A 1100 -45.77 -73.11 -57.63
C THR A 1100 -46.61 -74.12 -58.40
N GLY A 1101 -47.85 -73.76 -58.78
CA GLY A 1101 -48.67 -74.58 -59.67
C GLY A 1101 -48.03 -74.81 -61.05
N LEU A 1102 -47.39 -73.79 -61.62
CA LEU A 1102 -46.73 -73.86 -62.92
C LEU A 1102 -45.46 -74.72 -62.87
N ILE A 1103 -44.69 -74.62 -61.78
CA ILE A 1103 -43.54 -75.50 -61.51
C ILE A 1103 -43.99 -76.95 -61.32
N PHE A 1104 -45.10 -77.18 -60.61
CA PHE A 1104 -45.64 -78.52 -60.41
C PHE A 1104 -46.14 -79.13 -61.73
N LEU A 1105 -46.81 -78.35 -62.58
CA LEU A 1105 -47.23 -78.77 -63.91
C LEU A 1105 -46.05 -79.04 -64.84
N MET A 1106 -45.02 -78.19 -64.82
CA MET A 1106 -43.75 -78.40 -65.54
C MET A 1106 -43.01 -79.64 -65.03
N GLY A 1107 -42.98 -79.87 -63.72
CA GLY A 1107 -42.40 -81.06 -63.09
C GLY A 1107 -43.14 -82.34 -63.47
N LEU A 1108 -44.48 -82.30 -63.56
CA LEU A 1108 -45.30 -83.42 -64.05
C LEU A 1108 -45.08 -83.68 -65.55
N ALA A 1109 -44.91 -82.64 -66.36
CA ALA A 1109 -44.64 -82.75 -67.80
C ALA A 1109 -43.23 -83.31 -68.06
N LEU A 1110 -42.21 -82.79 -67.37
CA LEU A 1110 -40.82 -83.27 -67.43
C LEU A 1110 -40.68 -84.68 -66.83
N GLY A 1111 -41.43 -85.00 -65.77
CA GLY A 1111 -41.52 -86.33 -65.18
C GLY A 1111 -42.17 -87.37 -66.13
N ARG A 1112 -43.15 -86.95 -66.94
CA ARG A 1112 -43.74 -87.80 -68.00
C ARG A 1112 -42.83 -87.92 -69.23
N ALA A 1113 -42.08 -86.88 -69.59
CA ALA A 1113 -41.10 -86.92 -70.67
C ALA A 1113 -39.91 -87.83 -70.33
N THR A 1114 -39.42 -87.81 -69.08
CA THR A 1114 -38.34 -88.69 -68.60
C THR A 1114 -38.78 -90.16 -68.49
N LYS A 1115 -40.04 -90.44 -68.11
CA LYS A 1115 -40.59 -91.81 -68.14
C LYS A 1115 -40.75 -92.37 -69.57
N ARG A 1116 -41.01 -91.53 -70.58
CA ARG A 1116 -41.03 -91.94 -72.00
C ARG A 1116 -39.62 -92.09 -72.60
N ALA A 1117 -38.64 -91.31 -72.14
CA ALA A 1117 -37.24 -91.44 -72.56
C ALA A 1117 -36.53 -92.69 -71.97
N MET A 1118 -36.89 -93.12 -70.75
CA MET A 1118 -36.35 -94.37 -70.17
C MET A 1118 -36.96 -95.65 -70.76
N GLY A 1119 -38.16 -95.59 -71.37
CA GLY A 1119 -38.79 -96.73 -72.05
C GLY A 1119 -38.20 -97.07 -73.44
N LEU A 1120 -37.40 -96.17 -74.03
CA LEU A 1120 -36.76 -96.32 -75.35
C LEU A 1120 -35.28 -96.73 -75.28
N LYS A 1121 -34.74 -96.97 -74.07
CA LYS A 1121 -33.36 -97.45 -73.85
C LYS A 1121 -33.27 -98.95 -73.50
N ASN A 1122 -34.41 -99.67 -73.51
CA ASN A 1122 -34.52 -101.13 -73.31
C ASN A 1122 -35.24 -101.82 -74.49
N LYS A 1123 -34.97 -101.38 -75.73
CA LYS A 1123 -35.24 -102.14 -76.96
C LYS A 1123 -34.11 -101.93 -77.96
#